data_AF-A0A6A5YNL8-F1
#
_entry.id   AF-A0A6A5YNL8-F1
#
_cell.length_a   1.000
_cell.length_b   1.000
_cell.length_c   1.000
_cell.angle_alpha   90.00
_cell.angle_beta   90.00
_cell.angle_gamma   90.00
#
_symmetry.space_group_name_H-M   'P 1'
#
loop_
_entity.id
_entity.type
_entity.pdbx_description
1 polymer ?
#
loop_
_entity_poly.entity_id
_entity_poly.type
_entity_poly.pdbx_seq_one_letter_code
_entity_poly.pdbx_strand_id
1 'polypeptide(L)'
;MPSPQDQVRQEHPLQHLHQKVRTHVVVCIITPVAKGVSDLCNREDVATAGTPVTPSRSQSDANDTVRALMSRVSQLEASLRQQNHSGVSEQPHPPLRLGANSATPGIHQLQPPNPPVDDYSSPSADESASTDDIDAATVLEFLAWGRKKDSDFVNAPEHESGPRQPTLVQDYSSLAPAQVLTEHTRNVQLDVLEALLPNKGHIYRLVDYHNSSLVWYHGSYSSKIFTDDLRLFFNEYHGDVRHPHLNLQWLSLLFAILTGSMTCASTSTCRSWGFSEDEQPTLSLRWYEATVTCLNMAKYIENHTIYSVQAIATLTIAAHSLGNSNSQSVLLATAGRIAQSLGLHRLESEPSTASPDQLRKRELGKRVFTQLCTQDWFQIPFSESYSLNPKFCSSNVRPLNCNDDDMNVQPESTPTQASYCNYRYDIAALMPQLLDAMTSCNTMFTRYEQVLKYDDKMRKLATASMPTFLAKNAPVAAGWPNYVNWGRRSLTICAAHKIIMIHRKFVGLSFTNSAFSFTRRTCIAASKTILREAFAANDDTGPVLWIEQAFSVAAGIILSLDACHRKPTEREFSEHKQLVVDTIEYLKRFAHSKIAIRGVQLITFLLGELNKSNTESRKRARPGEDGGGSTRKRTRTFNIQSVIRDASQSLGVTSPVTTSTPTQDETFDSAGVSWDAFADLLGPQMGFDGQYLFDNFFPDQL
;
A
#
# COMPACT_ATOMS: atom_id res chain seq x y z
N MET A 1 69.30 15.13 26.36
CA MET A 1 69.05 15.98 27.55
C MET A 1 68.37 17.26 27.11
N PRO A 2 67.47 17.85 27.90
CA PRO A 2 66.59 17.19 28.88
C PRO A 2 65.11 17.63 28.79
N SER A 3 64.20 16.70 29.11
CA SER A 3 62.89 16.98 29.73
C SER A 3 63.08 16.91 31.27
N PRO A 4 62.09 17.03 32.19
CA PRO A 4 60.65 17.25 32.00
C PRO A 4 60.05 18.28 33.01
N GLN A 5 58.71 18.32 33.13
CA GLN A 5 58.10 17.95 34.41
C GLN A 5 56.63 17.49 34.25
N ASP A 6 56.33 16.30 34.74
CA ASP A 6 55.00 15.71 34.81
C ASP A 6 54.26 16.13 36.08
N GLN A 7 52.92 16.01 36.08
CA GLN A 7 52.26 15.36 37.21
C GLN A 7 51.00 14.60 36.81
N VAL A 8 50.87 13.40 37.38
CA VAL A 8 49.79 12.42 37.17
C VAL A 8 49.13 12.13 38.51
N ARG A 9 47.79 12.03 38.54
CA ARG A 9 46.95 11.23 39.46
C ARG A 9 45.47 11.58 39.22
N GLN A 10 44.45 10.78 39.55
CA GLN A 10 44.18 9.34 39.67
C GLN A 10 42.68 9.26 40.10
N GLU A 11 41.90 8.45 39.40
CA GLU A 11 40.79 7.60 39.89
C GLU A 11 39.84 8.07 41.04
N HIS A 12 38.55 8.20 40.68
CA HIS A 12 37.33 7.65 41.35
C HIS A 12 37.25 7.45 42.89
N PRO A 13 36.08 7.76 43.50
CA PRO A 13 35.00 6.76 43.54
C PRO A 13 33.56 7.29 43.36
N LEU A 14 32.61 6.35 43.33
CA LEU A 14 31.16 6.54 43.23
C LEU A 14 30.52 7.06 44.55
N GLN A 15 29.43 7.83 44.44
CA GLN A 15 28.34 7.80 45.42
C GLN A 15 26.97 7.81 44.72
N HIS A 16 26.04 7.01 45.24
CA HIS A 16 24.66 6.96 44.77
C HIS A 16 23.85 8.14 45.33
N LEU A 17 22.87 8.62 44.55
CA LEU A 17 21.71 9.30 45.12
C LEU A 17 20.42 8.75 44.51
N HIS A 18 19.55 8.18 45.36
CA HIS A 18 18.21 7.78 44.95
C HIS A 18 17.34 9.01 44.69
N GLN A 19 16.72 9.09 43.51
CA GLN A 19 15.59 9.99 43.28
C GLN A 19 14.34 9.18 42.92
N LYS A 20 13.32 9.25 43.79
CA LYS A 20 12.02 8.59 43.56
C LYS A 20 11.28 9.30 42.43
N VAL A 21 11.03 8.60 41.33
CA VAL A 21 10.08 9.06 40.32
C VAL A 21 8.67 8.98 40.91
N ARG A 22 8.02 10.13 41.11
CA ARG A 22 6.57 10.22 41.34
C ARG A 22 5.90 10.46 40.00
N THR A 23 5.10 9.49 39.55
CA THR A 23 4.19 9.65 38.42
C THR A 23 3.09 10.64 38.78
N HIS A 24 3.03 11.77 38.09
CA HIS A 24 1.86 12.66 38.09
C HIS A 24 1.17 12.57 36.73
N VAL A 25 -0.03 11.99 36.72
CA VAL A 25 -0.94 12.03 35.57
C VAL A 25 -1.50 13.44 35.47
N VAL A 26 -1.33 14.09 34.32
CA VAL A 26 -1.91 15.40 34.03
C VAL A 26 -3.03 15.22 32.99
N VAL A 27 -4.27 15.40 33.42
CA VAL A 27 -5.44 15.42 32.55
C VAL A 27 -5.66 16.86 32.07
N CYS A 28 -5.37 17.13 30.80
CA CYS A 28 -5.60 18.46 30.21
C CYS A 28 -7.08 18.64 29.82
N ILE A 29 -7.88 19.17 30.73
CA ILE A 29 -9.20 19.75 30.42
C ILE A 29 -8.96 21.11 29.75
N ILE A 30 -9.59 21.35 28.59
CA ILE A 30 -9.48 22.61 27.85
C ILE A 30 -10.71 23.49 28.14
N THR A 31 -10.48 24.65 28.74
CA THR A 31 -11.46 25.75 28.84
C THR A 31 -10.84 27.05 28.31
N PRO A 32 -11.56 27.83 27.48
CA PRO A 32 -11.00 29.02 26.86
C PRO A 32 -11.02 30.22 27.82
N VAL A 33 -9.90 30.95 27.89
CA VAL A 33 -9.80 32.23 28.61
C VAL A 33 -9.60 33.35 27.60
N ALA A 34 -10.58 34.25 27.50
CA ALA A 34 -10.45 35.47 26.71
C ALA A 34 -9.49 36.46 27.41
N LYS A 35 -8.77 37.27 26.62
CA LYS A 35 -7.98 38.41 27.09
C LYS A 35 -8.52 39.71 26.50
N GLY A 36 -8.46 40.77 27.30
CA GLY A 36 -8.74 42.16 26.94
C GLY A 36 -8.02 43.09 27.91
N VAL A 37 -8.30 44.40 27.85
CA VAL A 37 -7.59 45.51 28.56
C VAL A 37 -6.20 45.79 27.93
N SER A 38 -5.85 47.00 27.47
CA SER A 38 -6.60 48.27 27.36
C SER A 38 -6.01 49.22 26.32
N ASP A 39 -6.88 50.07 25.75
CA ASP A 39 -6.72 51.48 25.36
C ASP A 39 -5.39 52.02 24.78
N LEU A 40 -5.46 52.55 23.54
CA LEU A 40 -4.97 53.89 23.16
C LEU A 40 -5.21 54.19 21.65
N CYS A 41 -6.27 54.95 21.32
CA CYS A 41 -6.34 55.76 20.09
C CYS A 41 -7.51 56.76 20.13
N ASN A 42 -7.43 57.80 19.29
CA ASN A 42 -8.29 58.99 19.36
C ASN A 42 -9.63 58.87 18.60
N ARG A 43 -10.55 59.78 18.93
CA ARG A 43 -11.79 60.06 18.18
C ARG A 43 -11.49 60.75 16.84
N GLU A 44 -12.33 60.50 15.85
CA GLU A 44 -12.94 61.57 15.05
C GLU A 44 -14.31 61.09 14.49
N ASP A 45 -15.24 62.02 14.29
CA ASP A 45 -16.69 61.77 14.13
C ASP A 45 -17.19 62.06 12.71
N VAL A 46 -17.86 61.09 12.04
CA VAL A 46 -18.85 61.31 10.96
C VAL A 46 -19.93 60.22 11.04
N ALA A 47 -21.20 60.56 10.80
CA ALA A 47 -22.36 59.66 10.97
C ALA A 47 -23.17 59.44 9.69
N THR A 48 -23.93 58.34 9.58
CA THR A 48 -25.43 58.36 9.54
C THR A 48 -26.10 56.98 9.36
N ALA A 49 -27.23 56.79 10.07
CA ALA A 49 -28.44 55.99 9.76
C ALA A 49 -28.37 54.51 9.28
N GLY A 50 -29.12 53.61 9.96
CA GLY A 50 -29.70 52.41 9.30
C GLY A 50 -30.13 51.20 10.16
N THR A 51 -31.39 51.18 10.63
CA THR A 51 -32.18 49.96 11.03
C THR A 51 -31.80 49.22 12.35
N PRO A 52 -32.77 48.81 13.20
CA PRO A 52 -32.51 48.02 14.41
C PRO A 52 -32.50 46.49 14.17
N VAL A 53 -31.81 45.74 15.05
CA VAL A 53 -31.69 44.27 15.01
C VAL A 53 -32.43 43.60 16.17
N THR A 54 -33.19 42.54 15.87
CA THR A 54 -33.94 41.74 16.85
C THR A 54 -33.04 40.78 17.64
N PRO A 55 -33.22 40.59 18.96
CA PRO A 55 -32.44 39.63 19.74
C PRO A 55 -32.63 38.16 19.29
N SER A 56 -31.54 37.37 19.32
CA SER A 56 -31.51 35.98 18.89
C SER A 56 -32.09 35.01 19.93
N ARG A 57 -33.26 34.44 19.62
CA ARG A 57 -33.98 33.46 20.47
C ARG A 57 -33.26 32.12 20.68
N SER A 58 -32.28 31.79 19.82
CA SER A 58 -31.68 30.45 19.68
C SER A 58 -30.74 29.99 20.82
N GLN A 59 -30.29 30.89 21.72
CA GLN A 59 -29.41 30.50 22.83
C GLN A 59 -30.15 30.05 24.11
N SER A 60 -31.45 30.31 24.25
CA SER A 60 -32.23 29.79 25.40
C SER A 60 -32.53 28.30 25.23
N ASP A 61 -33.19 27.95 24.11
CA ASP A 61 -33.70 26.60 23.85
C ASP A 61 -32.62 25.52 23.94
N ALA A 62 -31.38 25.84 23.55
CA ALA A 62 -30.22 24.95 23.65
C ALA A 62 -29.76 24.69 25.10
N ASN A 63 -29.79 25.71 25.96
CA ASN A 63 -29.45 25.57 27.38
C ASN A 63 -30.54 24.80 28.15
N ASP A 64 -31.80 24.99 27.76
CA ASP A 64 -32.94 24.32 28.40
C ASP A 64 -33.03 22.84 27.99
N THR A 65 -32.69 22.48 26.75
CA THR A 65 -32.57 21.07 26.33
C THR A 65 -31.40 20.35 27.01
N VAL A 66 -30.23 20.98 27.18
CA VAL A 66 -29.11 20.39 27.95
C VAL A 66 -29.51 20.13 29.41
N ARG A 67 -30.22 21.08 30.04
CA ARG A 67 -30.70 20.91 31.44
C ARG A 67 -31.74 19.80 31.58
N ALA A 68 -32.63 19.65 30.59
CA ALA A 68 -33.60 18.56 30.54
C ALA A 68 -32.92 17.18 30.37
N LEU A 69 -31.91 17.08 29.51
CA LEU A 69 -31.13 15.86 29.30
C LEU A 69 -30.38 15.44 30.57
N MET A 70 -29.68 16.36 31.24
CA MET A 70 -28.99 16.07 32.51
C MET A 70 -29.96 15.58 33.59
N SER A 71 -31.11 16.24 33.76
CA SER A 71 -32.16 15.80 34.69
C SER A 71 -32.65 14.37 34.38
N ARG A 72 -32.79 14.02 33.10
CA ARG A 72 -33.23 12.67 32.69
C ARG A 72 -32.16 11.60 32.92
N VAL A 73 -30.88 11.91 32.73
CA VAL A 73 -29.77 10.99 33.05
C VAL A 73 -29.77 10.66 34.54
N SER A 74 -29.80 11.65 35.42
CA SER A 74 -29.78 11.40 36.88
C SER A 74 -31.02 10.65 37.39
N GLN A 75 -32.18 10.78 36.73
CA GLN A 75 -33.34 9.91 37.01
C GLN A 75 -33.07 8.44 36.66
N LEU A 76 -32.49 8.16 35.48
CA LEU A 76 -32.19 6.80 35.03
C LEU A 76 -31.10 6.14 35.90
N GLU A 77 -30.07 6.90 36.28
CA GLU A 77 -29.04 6.46 37.22
C GLU A 77 -29.62 6.11 38.60
N ALA A 78 -30.60 6.87 39.09
CA ALA A 78 -31.29 6.59 40.34
C ALA A 78 -32.13 5.29 40.28
N SER A 79 -32.86 5.06 39.18
CA SER A 79 -33.63 3.82 38.98
C SER A 79 -32.73 2.58 38.87
N LEU A 80 -31.61 2.67 38.13
CA LEU A 80 -30.63 1.58 38.04
C LEU A 80 -30.03 1.22 39.41
N ARG A 81 -29.71 2.22 40.24
CA ARG A 81 -29.21 2.00 41.61
C ARG A 81 -30.25 1.39 42.55
N GLN A 82 -31.55 1.57 42.29
CA GLN A 82 -32.61 0.91 43.07
C GLN A 82 -32.81 -0.56 42.66
N GLN A 83 -32.68 -0.91 41.37
CA GLN A 83 -32.75 -2.32 40.94
C GLN A 83 -31.61 -3.17 41.52
N ASN A 84 -30.37 -2.65 41.54
CA ASN A 84 -29.20 -3.40 42.02
C ASN A 84 -29.11 -3.63 43.54
N HIS A 85 -30.08 -3.15 44.34
CA HIS A 85 -30.14 -3.38 45.79
C HIS A 85 -31.27 -4.34 46.23
N SER A 86 -31.90 -5.05 45.30
CA SER A 86 -33.03 -5.97 45.57
C SER A 86 -32.69 -7.44 45.28
N GLY A 87 -31.54 -7.93 45.78
CA GLY A 87 -31.13 -9.33 45.60
C GLY A 87 -30.06 -9.82 46.58
N VAL A 88 -30.27 -11.03 47.11
CA VAL A 88 -29.39 -11.79 48.03
C VAL A 88 -29.22 -11.20 49.44
N SER A 89 -29.70 -11.94 50.45
CA SER A 89 -29.36 -11.77 51.86
C SER A 89 -28.35 -12.85 52.27
N GLU A 90 -27.44 -12.54 53.19
CA GLU A 90 -26.25 -13.35 53.48
C GLU A 90 -26.35 -14.31 54.68
N GLN A 91 -25.60 -15.44 54.56
CA GLN A 91 -24.80 -16.10 55.63
C GLN A 91 -25.53 -16.79 56.82
N PRO A 92 -24.82 -17.52 57.74
CA PRO A 92 -23.37 -17.83 57.81
C PRO A 92 -22.94 -19.31 58.08
N HIS A 93 -21.84 -19.75 57.42
CA HIS A 93 -20.68 -20.53 57.96
C HIS A 93 -20.88 -21.91 58.69
N PRO A 94 -19.83 -22.69 59.07
CA PRO A 94 -18.36 -22.55 58.87
C PRO A 94 -17.67 -23.72 58.08
N PRO A 95 -16.34 -23.64 57.77
CA PRO A 95 -15.63 -24.57 56.85
C PRO A 95 -14.73 -25.61 57.57
N LEU A 96 -13.93 -26.41 56.82
CA LEU A 96 -12.49 -26.69 57.12
C LEU A 96 -11.74 -27.58 56.06
N ARG A 97 -10.45 -27.24 55.87
CA ARG A 97 -9.26 -28.09 55.52
C ARG A 97 -8.97 -28.59 54.09
N LEU A 98 -7.79 -28.15 53.60
CA LEU A 98 -6.86 -28.97 52.81
C LEU A 98 -6.11 -29.97 53.72
N GLY A 99 -5.55 -31.04 53.15
CA GLY A 99 -4.54 -31.89 53.82
C GLY A 99 -4.10 -33.10 52.98
N ALA A 100 -2.79 -33.33 52.89
CA ALA A 100 -2.19 -34.50 52.22
C ALA A 100 -1.36 -35.35 53.22
N ASN A 101 -0.74 -36.43 52.74
CA ASN A 101 0.02 -37.48 53.46
C ASN A 101 -0.91 -38.53 54.14
N SER A 102 -0.53 -39.81 54.37
CA SER A 102 0.82 -40.41 54.42
C SER A 102 0.89 -41.91 54.02
N ALA A 103 1.94 -42.24 53.26
CA ALA A 103 2.81 -43.45 53.23
C ALA A 103 2.47 -44.81 53.92
N THR A 104 2.56 -45.90 53.11
CA THR A 104 3.19 -47.25 53.36
C THR A 104 2.68 -48.21 54.46
N PRO A 105 3.06 -49.52 54.46
CA PRO A 105 3.34 -50.50 53.37
C PRO A 105 2.47 -51.79 53.52
N GLY A 106 2.48 -52.83 52.66
CA GLY A 106 3.14 -53.14 51.38
C GLY A 106 3.03 -54.67 51.06
N ILE A 107 3.60 -55.14 49.93
CA ILE A 107 3.81 -56.57 49.54
C ILE A 107 2.51 -57.37 49.19
N HIS A 108 2.34 -58.02 48.01
CA HIS A 108 3.12 -58.05 46.75
C HIS A 108 2.21 -58.34 45.53
N GLN A 109 2.54 -57.73 44.38
CA GLN A 109 2.26 -58.09 42.96
C GLN A 109 1.06 -59.01 42.56
N LEU A 110 0.22 -58.51 41.64
CA LEU A 110 -0.29 -59.24 40.44
C LEU A 110 -0.93 -58.25 39.42
N GLN A 111 -1.06 -58.68 38.14
CA GLN A 111 -1.78 -58.01 37.03
C GLN A 111 -3.18 -58.65 36.83
N PRO A 112 -4.05 -58.24 35.85
CA PRO A 112 -4.41 -56.95 35.24
C PRO A 112 -5.94 -56.68 35.54
N PRO A 113 -6.91 -56.36 34.64
CA PRO A 113 -7.01 -55.57 33.37
C PRO A 113 -8.18 -54.52 33.34
N ASN A 114 -8.44 -53.92 32.16
CA ASN A 114 -9.64 -53.12 31.76
C ASN A 114 -10.86 -54.01 31.36
N PRO A 115 -12.06 -53.50 30.96
CA PRO A 115 -12.61 -52.13 30.93
C PRO A 115 -13.79 -51.95 31.94
N PRO A 116 -15.12 -51.69 31.68
CA PRO A 116 -15.96 -51.63 30.46
C PRO A 116 -16.58 -50.22 30.15
N VAL A 117 -17.90 -50.12 29.89
CA VAL A 117 -18.71 -49.00 29.31
C VAL A 117 -20.17 -49.07 29.88
N ASP A 118 -21.21 -48.23 29.62
CA ASP A 118 -21.52 -47.17 28.63
C ASP A 118 -21.81 -45.77 29.28
N ASP A 119 -22.86 -44.94 29.08
CA ASP A 119 -24.22 -44.96 28.46
C ASP A 119 -24.71 -43.52 28.06
N TYR A 120 -25.91 -43.34 27.47
CA TYR A 120 -26.45 -42.11 26.85
C TYR A 120 -27.03 -41.01 27.79
N SER A 121 -26.93 -39.72 27.39
CA SER A 121 -28.09 -38.79 27.11
C SER A 121 -27.71 -37.28 27.02
N SER A 122 -28.51 -36.48 26.31
CA SER A 122 -28.45 -34.99 26.23
C SER A 122 -29.84 -34.38 26.51
N PRO A 123 -29.99 -33.08 26.90
CA PRO A 123 -30.29 -32.02 25.89
C PRO A 123 -30.00 -30.52 26.24
N SER A 124 -30.07 -29.68 25.20
CA SER A 124 -30.61 -28.27 25.10
C SER A 124 -30.14 -27.09 25.98
N ALA A 125 -29.75 -25.99 25.28
CA ALA A 125 -30.19 -24.56 25.40
C ALA A 125 -30.46 -23.90 26.78
N ASP A 126 -30.12 -22.64 27.09
CA ASP A 126 -29.47 -21.49 26.40
C ASP A 126 -28.95 -20.51 27.52
N GLU A 127 -28.52 -19.24 27.40
CA GLU A 127 -28.67 -18.15 26.39
C GLU A 127 -27.43 -17.20 26.32
N SER A 128 -27.48 -15.94 26.83
CA SER A 128 -26.59 -14.86 26.37
C SER A 128 -25.80 -14.04 27.41
N ALA A 129 -24.49 -13.90 27.15
CA ALA A 129 -23.63 -12.70 27.25
C ALA A 129 -23.46 -11.91 28.59
N SER A 130 -22.19 -11.80 29.01
CA SER A 130 -21.63 -10.64 29.73
C SER A 130 -20.29 -10.24 29.09
N THR A 131 -19.79 -9.03 29.37
CA THR A 131 -18.46 -8.59 28.92
C THR A 131 -17.36 -9.33 29.72
N ASP A 132 -16.57 -10.16 29.04
CA ASP A 132 -15.28 -10.62 29.55
C ASP A 132 -14.29 -9.45 29.49
N ASP A 133 -14.37 -8.60 30.51
CA ASP A 133 -13.77 -7.27 30.51
C ASP A 133 -12.23 -7.29 30.53
N ILE A 134 -11.66 -6.60 29.53
CA ILE A 134 -10.35 -5.94 29.55
C ILE A 134 -9.12 -6.87 29.59
N ASP A 135 -8.52 -7.07 28.42
CA ASP A 135 -7.06 -7.00 28.18
C ASP A 135 -6.17 -7.85 29.13
N ALA A 136 -6.71 -8.94 29.66
CA ALA A 136 -6.15 -9.71 30.77
C ALA A 136 -4.97 -10.55 30.30
N ALA A 137 -3.84 -9.87 30.15
CA ALA A 137 -2.81 -10.15 29.16
C ALA A 137 -3.31 -9.92 27.73
N THR A 138 -2.88 -8.82 27.10
CA THR A 138 -2.43 -8.84 25.69
C THR A 138 -1.45 -10.01 25.58
N VAL A 139 -1.95 -11.19 25.20
CA VAL A 139 -1.43 -12.47 25.74
C VAL A 139 0.08 -12.57 25.54
N LEU A 140 0.80 -12.76 26.66
CA LEU A 140 2.17 -12.30 26.98
C LEU A 140 3.30 -13.04 26.22
N GLU A 141 3.00 -13.44 25.01
CA GLU A 141 3.45 -14.65 24.35
C GLU A 141 3.71 -14.31 22.87
N PHE A 142 2.80 -13.51 22.28
CA PHE A 142 3.13 -12.51 21.26
C PHE A 142 4.38 -11.69 21.60
N LEU A 143 4.50 -11.37 22.90
CA LEU A 143 5.45 -10.42 23.48
C LEU A 143 6.73 -11.06 24.02
N ALA A 144 6.83 -12.39 23.96
CA ALA A 144 8.10 -13.08 24.17
C ALA A 144 8.93 -13.05 22.87
N TRP A 145 8.73 -14.03 21.97
CA TRP A 145 9.68 -14.31 20.89
C TRP A 145 9.11 -14.24 19.46
N GLY A 146 7.94 -13.61 19.30
CA GLY A 146 7.63 -12.80 18.12
C GLY A 146 6.69 -13.40 17.07
N ARG A 147 5.49 -12.79 16.99
CA ARG A 147 4.37 -13.00 16.01
C ARG A 147 3.47 -14.19 16.34
N LYS A 148 2.20 -14.24 15.91
CA LYS A 148 1.18 -13.21 15.53
C LYS A 148 -0.21 -13.87 15.70
N LYS A 149 -1.32 -13.11 15.64
CA LYS A 149 -2.68 -13.65 15.87
C LYS A 149 -3.35 -14.07 14.57
N ASP A 150 -3.74 -13.09 13.76
CA ASP A 150 -4.65 -13.30 12.64
C ASP A 150 -3.90 -13.22 11.30
N SER A 151 -3.08 -14.25 11.04
CA SER A 151 -3.01 -14.82 9.69
C SER A 151 -4.16 -15.81 9.51
N ASP A 152 -4.53 -16.16 8.28
CA ASP A 152 -5.59 -17.15 8.03
C ASP A 152 -5.08 -18.58 8.30
N PHE A 153 -4.94 -18.86 9.59
CA PHE A 153 -4.21 -19.99 10.18
C PHE A 153 -4.82 -21.33 9.82
N VAL A 154 -6.15 -21.40 9.71
CA VAL A 154 -6.91 -22.64 9.48
C VAL A 154 -6.45 -23.40 8.23
N ASN A 155 -6.02 -22.66 7.19
CA ASN A 155 -5.70 -23.20 5.87
C ASN A 155 -4.21 -23.06 5.49
N ALA A 156 -3.31 -22.75 6.45
CA ALA A 156 -1.89 -22.68 6.13
C ALA A 156 -1.32 -24.11 5.83
N PRO A 157 -0.49 -24.30 4.78
CA PRO A 157 -0.07 -25.63 4.31
C PRO A 157 0.79 -26.41 5.32
N GLU A 158 1.26 -25.74 6.37
CA GLU A 158 1.94 -26.30 7.53
C GLU A 158 1.02 -27.23 8.36
N HIS A 159 -0.31 -27.00 8.32
CA HIS A 159 -1.29 -27.80 9.08
C HIS A 159 -1.70 -29.10 8.38
N GLU A 160 -1.75 -29.15 7.05
CA GLU A 160 -1.97 -30.39 6.30
C GLU A 160 -0.69 -31.25 6.23
N SER A 161 0.46 -30.60 6.10
CA SER A 161 1.76 -31.28 5.93
C SER A 161 2.36 -31.79 7.24
N GLY A 162 2.05 -31.11 8.35
CA GLY A 162 2.84 -31.17 9.58
C GLY A 162 4.20 -30.45 9.43
N PRO A 163 5.06 -30.49 10.46
CA PRO A 163 6.34 -29.76 10.51
C PRO A 163 7.44 -30.40 9.64
N ARG A 164 7.11 -30.77 8.39
CA ARG A 164 8.05 -31.38 7.44
C ARG A 164 8.85 -30.29 6.73
N GLN A 165 10.08 -30.07 7.18
CA GLN A 165 11.08 -29.34 6.42
C GLN A 165 11.31 -30.04 5.06
N PRO A 166 11.41 -29.31 3.93
CA PRO A 166 11.91 -29.87 2.68
C PRO A 166 13.29 -30.48 2.92
N THR A 167 13.52 -31.72 2.49
CA THR A 167 14.56 -32.60 3.05
C THR A 167 16.00 -32.13 2.82
N LEU A 168 16.49 -31.25 3.70
CA LEU A 168 17.91 -30.92 3.86
C LEU A 168 18.47 -31.73 5.03
N VAL A 169 19.13 -32.84 4.70
CA VAL A 169 19.86 -33.65 5.69
C VAL A 169 21.16 -32.93 6.04
N GLN A 170 21.24 -32.35 7.25
CA GLN A 170 22.53 -32.11 7.91
C GLN A 170 22.37 -31.93 9.42
N ASP A 171 23.09 -32.76 10.19
CA ASP A 171 23.07 -32.76 11.65
C ASP A 171 23.76 -31.52 12.24
N TYR A 172 23.13 -30.93 13.25
CA TYR A 172 23.72 -29.84 14.03
C TYR A 172 24.73 -30.39 15.05
N SER A 173 26.02 -30.36 14.70
CA SER A 173 27.11 -30.61 15.65
C SER A 173 28.41 -29.86 15.30
N SER A 174 28.33 -28.53 15.19
CA SER A 174 29.42 -27.61 15.56
C SER A 174 29.02 -26.13 15.40
N LEU A 175 29.29 -25.31 16.42
CA LEU A 175 28.99 -23.86 16.41
C LEU A 175 30.18 -22.98 15.99
N ALA A 176 31.35 -23.56 15.73
CA ALA A 176 32.52 -22.84 15.22
C ALA A 176 32.51 -22.66 13.67
N PRO A 177 32.20 -23.69 12.85
CA PRO A 177 32.12 -23.51 11.40
C PRO A 177 31.03 -22.53 10.97
N ALA A 178 29.95 -22.40 11.74
CA ALA A 178 28.86 -21.46 11.44
C ALA A 178 29.36 -20.01 11.27
N GLN A 179 30.25 -19.53 12.13
CA GLN A 179 30.81 -18.17 12.01
C GLN A 179 31.69 -18.03 10.76
N VAL A 180 32.60 -18.97 10.52
CA VAL A 180 33.48 -18.98 9.34
C VAL A 180 32.67 -19.10 8.04
N LEU A 181 31.60 -19.89 8.02
CA LEU A 181 30.68 -20.00 6.90
C LEU A 181 29.91 -18.71 6.66
N THR A 182 29.45 -18.00 7.71
CA THR A 182 28.82 -16.68 7.54
C THR A 182 29.79 -15.62 7.05
N GLU A 183 31.05 -15.64 7.49
CA GLU A 183 32.08 -14.70 7.02
C GLU A 183 32.51 -14.98 5.58
N HIS A 184 32.73 -16.24 5.22
CA HIS A 184 32.99 -16.64 3.84
C HIS A 184 31.81 -16.31 2.91
N THR A 185 30.57 -16.58 3.34
CA THR A 185 29.37 -16.19 2.59
C THR A 185 29.27 -14.68 2.42
N ARG A 186 29.56 -13.90 3.47
CA ARG A 186 29.60 -12.43 3.40
C ARG A 186 30.67 -11.95 2.41
N ASN A 187 31.86 -12.53 2.42
CA ASN A 187 32.94 -12.15 1.51
C ASN A 187 32.57 -12.47 0.04
N VAL A 188 32.06 -13.67 -0.24
CA VAL A 188 31.55 -14.04 -1.58
C VAL A 188 30.42 -13.09 -2.04
N GLN A 189 29.55 -12.65 -1.13
CA GLN A 189 28.54 -11.63 -1.45
C GLN A 189 29.16 -10.26 -1.73
N LEU A 190 30.20 -9.83 -1.00
CA LEU A 190 30.94 -8.59 -1.29
C LEU A 190 31.67 -8.66 -2.63
N ASP A 191 32.26 -9.81 -2.98
CA ASP A 191 32.91 -10.05 -4.28
C ASP A 191 31.90 -9.93 -5.44
N VAL A 192 30.69 -10.47 -5.28
CA VAL A 192 29.60 -10.33 -6.26
C VAL A 192 29.10 -8.89 -6.35
N LEU A 193 28.98 -8.17 -5.22
CA LEU A 193 28.57 -6.76 -5.21
C LEU A 193 29.61 -5.87 -5.89
N GLU A 194 30.90 -6.11 -5.66
CA GLU A 194 32.00 -5.41 -6.34
C GLU A 194 31.98 -5.66 -7.85
N ALA A 195 31.85 -6.93 -8.26
CA ALA A 195 31.77 -7.31 -9.68
C ALA A 195 30.51 -6.78 -10.40
N LEU A 196 29.46 -6.41 -9.65
CA LEU A 196 28.25 -5.78 -10.18
C LEU A 196 28.32 -4.24 -10.26
N LEU A 197 29.31 -3.58 -9.65
CA LEU A 197 29.47 -2.14 -9.80
C LEU A 197 30.04 -1.81 -11.20
N PRO A 198 29.34 -1.01 -12.03
CA PRO A 198 29.91 -0.54 -13.28
C PRO A 198 31.01 0.49 -13.01
N ASN A 199 31.83 0.83 -14.02
CA ASN A 199 32.93 1.77 -13.85
C ASN A 199 32.47 3.15 -13.29
N LYS A 200 33.36 3.86 -12.59
CA LYS A 200 33.09 5.17 -11.95
C LYS A 200 32.35 6.15 -12.87
N GLY A 201 32.71 6.22 -14.15
CA GLY A 201 32.05 7.09 -15.13
C GLY A 201 30.60 6.70 -15.45
N HIS A 202 30.31 5.40 -15.51
CA HIS A 202 28.95 4.90 -15.69
C HIS A 202 28.10 5.09 -14.42
N ILE A 203 28.69 4.94 -13.23
CA ILE A 203 28.01 5.22 -11.95
C ILE A 203 27.55 6.69 -11.90
N TYR A 204 28.45 7.66 -12.13
CA TYR A 204 28.07 9.07 -12.17
C TYR A 204 26.98 9.33 -13.22
N ARG A 205 27.16 8.84 -14.46
CA ARG A 205 26.18 9.05 -15.54
C ARG A 205 24.78 8.50 -15.22
N LEU A 206 24.69 7.34 -14.57
CA LEU A 206 23.43 6.73 -14.14
C LEU A 206 22.78 7.48 -12.97
N VAL A 207 23.58 8.00 -12.03
CA VAL A 207 23.11 8.80 -10.89
C VAL A 207 22.64 10.19 -11.35
N ASP A 208 23.37 10.84 -12.25
CA ASP A 208 23.02 12.14 -12.84
C ASP A 208 21.69 12.05 -13.60
N TYR A 209 21.50 11.00 -14.41
CA TYR A 209 20.21 10.70 -15.05
C TYR A 209 19.08 10.50 -14.03
N HIS A 210 19.34 9.79 -12.92
CA HIS A 210 18.32 9.58 -11.89
C HIS A 210 17.90 10.92 -11.26
N ASN A 211 18.88 11.74 -10.87
CA ASN A 211 18.69 13.05 -10.27
C ASN A 211 17.90 13.99 -11.18
N SER A 212 18.25 14.07 -12.47
CA SER A 212 17.58 14.95 -13.44
C SER A 212 16.22 14.43 -13.91
N SER A 213 16.09 13.12 -14.11
CA SER A 213 15.01 12.53 -14.90
C SER A 213 14.06 11.63 -14.13
N LEU A 214 14.37 11.25 -12.88
CA LEU A 214 13.53 10.34 -12.08
C LEU A 214 13.16 10.89 -10.70
N VAL A 215 14.05 11.58 -9.95
CA VAL A 215 13.77 11.98 -8.56
C VAL A 215 12.49 12.82 -8.41
N TRP A 216 12.17 13.69 -9.38
CA TRP A 216 10.92 14.48 -9.40
C TRP A 216 9.63 13.62 -9.32
N TYR A 217 9.68 12.35 -9.73
CA TYR A 217 8.54 11.45 -9.79
C TYR A 217 8.29 10.70 -8.45
N HIS A 218 9.34 10.50 -7.64
CA HIS A 218 9.28 9.66 -6.44
C HIS A 218 9.84 10.30 -5.16
N GLY A 219 10.73 11.29 -5.22
CA GLY A 219 11.22 12.05 -4.06
C GLY A 219 11.95 11.25 -2.97
N SER A 220 12.27 9.97 -3.22
CA SER A 220 12.70 9.01 -2.19
C SER A 220 14.07 9.29 -1.56
N TYR A 221 14.88 10.18 -2.13
CA TYR A 221 16.19 10.57 -1.60
C TYR A 221 16.52 12.03 -1.97
N SER A 222 17.56 12.57 -1.34
CA SER A 222 18.08 13.91 -1.64
C SER A 222 19.23 13.79 -2.64
N SER A 223 19.04 14.36 -3.84
CA SER A 223 20.06 14.39 -4.90
C SER A 223 21.36 15.04 -4.43
N LYS A 224 21.27 16.13 -3.65
CA LYS A 224 22.46 16.83 -3.15
C LYS A 224 23.25 15.99 -2.15
N ILE A 225 22.58 15.42 -1.13
CA ILE A 225 23.22 14.58 -0.11
C ILE A 225 23.85 13.35 -0.76
N PHE A 226 23.10 12.61 -1.58
CA PHE A 226 23.61 11.40 -2.21
C PHE A 226 24.81 11.66 -3.14
N THR A 227 24.84 12.82 -3.82
CA THR A 227 25.97 13.21 -4.68
C THR A 227 27.21 13.56 -3.86
N ASP A 228 27.07 14.11 -2.65
CA ASP A 228 28.19 14.33 -1.74
C ASP A 228 28.70 13.00 -1.16
N ASP A 229 27.81 12.10 -0.72
CA ASP A 229 28.17 10.76 -0.25
C ASP A 229 28.90 9.96 -1.34
N LEU A 230 28.46 10.06 -2.60
CA LEU A 230 29.08 9.37 -3.74
C LEU A 230 30.48 9.88 -4.05
N ARG A 231 30.75 11.19 -3.83
CA ARG A 231 32.09 11.75 -3.92
C ARG A 231 32.98 11.20 -2.80
N LEU A 232 32.46 11.12 -1.57
CA LEU A 232 33.18 10.56 -0.42
C LEU A 232 33.55 9.09 -0.67
N PHE A 233 32.59 8.26 -1.10
CA PHE A 233 32.83 6.86 -1.47
C PHE A 233 33.96 6.68 -2.49
N PHE A 234 34.01 7.51 -3.52
CA PHE A 234 35.03 7.39 -4.56
C PHE A 234 36.36 8.10 -4.28
N ASN A 235 36.41 9.06 -3.37
CA ASN A 235 37.60 9.88 -3.10
C ASN A 235 38.31 9.45 -1.82
N GLU A 236 37.54 9.13 -0.76
CA GLU A 236 38.05 8.72 0.56
C GLU A 236 38.04 7.20 0.73
N TYR A 237 36.97 6.52 0.31
CA TYR A 237 36.89 5.05 0.38
C TYR A 237 37.38 4.36 -0.90
N HIS A 238 37.88 5.13 -1.87
CA HIS A 238 38.42 4.69 -3.17
C HIS A 238 37.50 3.80 -4.03
N GLY A 239 36.20 3.69 -3.70
CA GLY A 239 35.25 2.79 -4.32
C GLY A 239 35.21 1.37 -3.74
N ASP A 240 35.92 1.08 -2.65
CA ASP A 240 35.97 -0.25 -2.02
C ASP A 240 34.66 -0.57 -1.27
N VAL A 241 34.00 -1.66 -1.67
CA VAL A 241 32.77 -2.16 -1.01
C VAL A 241 33.03 -2.81 0.36
N ARG A 242 34.30 -3.08 0.70
CA ARG A 242 34.73 -3.69 1.96
C ARG A 242 35.24 -2.64 2.97
N HIS A 243 35.29 -1.36 2.58
CA HIS A 243 35.81 -0.29 3.42
C HIS A 243 35.04 -0.22 4.75
N PRO A 244 35.71 -0.22 5.93
CA PRO A 244 35.06 -0.47 7.23
C PRO A 244 34.02 0.59 7.65
N HIS A 245 34.05 1.79 7.04
CA HIS A 245 33.08 2.86 7.29
C HIS A 245 31.95 2.92 6.24
N LEU A 246 31.90 2.00 5.26
CA LEU A 246 30.83 1.95 4.27
C LEU A 246 29.56 1.34 4.85
N ASN A 247 28.47 2.10 4.84
CA ASN A 247 27.15 1.57 5.20
C ASN A 247 26.57 0.78 4.02
N LEU A 248 26.41 -0.54 4.16
CA LEU A 248 25.82 -1.37 3.10
C LEU A 248 24.36 -0.99 2.77
N GLN A 249 23.61 -0.30 3.65
CA GLN A 249 22.29 0.25 3.29
C GLN A 249 22.40 1.46 2.36
N TRP A 250 23.51 2.22 2.40
CA TRP A 250 23.81 3.25 1.39
C TRP A 250 24.23 2.61 0.07
N LEU A 251 25.01 1.53 0.10
CA LEU A 251 25.33 0.76 -1.12
C LEU A 251 24.07 0.16 -1.75
N SER A 252 23.09 -0.25 -0.94
CA SER A 252 21.74 -0.63 -1.40
C SER A 252 21.03 0.54 -2.11
N LEU A 253 21.07 1.76 -1.55
CA LEU A 253 20.51 2.94 -2.21
C LEU A 253 21.20 3.23 -3.55
N LEU A 254 22.53 3.08 -3.64
CA LEU A 254 23.25 3.18 -4.92
C LEU A 254 22.73 2.15 -5.93
N PHE A 255 22.65 0.86 -5.56
CA PHE A 255 22.09 -0.16 -6.46
C PHE A 255 20.63 0.11 -6.84
N ALA A 256 19.79 0.64 -5.94
CA ALA A 256 18.41 1.01 -6.25
C ALA A 256 18.34 2.15 -7.29
N ILE A 257 19.26 3.12 -7.19
CA ILE A 257 19.41 4.22 -8.15
C ILE A 257 19.88 3.70 -9.51
N LEU A 258 20.92 2.86 -9.56
CA LEU A 258 21.39 2.23 -10.81
C LEU A 258 20.27 1.39 -11.47
N THR A 259 19.53 0.61 -10.66
CA THR A 259 18.38 -0.20 -11.11
C THR A 259 17.30 0.66 -11.75
N GLY A 260 16.88 1.74 -11.07
CA GLY A 260 15.84 2.64 -11.57
C GLY A 260 16.27 3.39 -12.82
N SER A 261 17.52 3.85 -12.88
CA SER A 261 18.08 4.51 -14.07
C SER A 261 18.09 3.59 -15.28
N MET A 262 18.56 2.35 -15.13
CA MET A 262 18.61 1.37 -16.23
C MET A 262 17.21 0.89 -16.66
N THR A 263 16.27 0.77 -15.72
CA THR A 263 14.89 0.32 -16.02
C THR A 263 14.05 1.41 -16.69
N CYS A 264 14.31 2.69 -16.39
CA CYS A 264 13.52 3.83 -16.89
C CYS A 264 14.23 4.68 -17.96
N ALA A 265 15.47 4.36 -18.36
CA ALA A 265 16.11 4.98 -19.51
C ALA A 265 15.56 4.44 -20.84
N SER A 266 15.35 5.32 -21.81
CA SER A 266 14.97 4.93 -23.17
C SER A 266 16.10 4.15 -23.85
N THR A 267 15.77 3.29 -24.81
CA THR A 267 16.74 2.43 -25.50
C THR A 267 17.85 3.23 -26.20
N SER A 268 17.52 4.39 -26.77
CA SER A 268 18.49 5.35 -27.32
C SER A 268 19.45 5.88 -26.25
N THR A 269 18.92 6.20 -25.07
CA THR A 269 19.68 6.65 -23.89
C THR A 269 20.66 5.56 -23.41
N CYS A 270 20.21 4.31 -23.22
CA CYS A 270 21.08 3.19 -22.82
C CYS A 270 22.19 2.91 -23.84
N ARG A 271 21.85 2.88 -25.15
CA ARG A 271 22.84 2.78 -26.24
C ARG A 271 23.88 3.91 -26.18
N SER A 272 23.44 5.16 -25.92
CA SER A 272 24.34 6.32 -25.80
C SER A 272 25.33 6.22 -24.63
N TRP A 273 25.01 5.40 -23.63
CA TRP A 273 25.87 5.14 -22.48
C TRP A 273 26.86 3.99 -22.71
N GLY A 274 26.71 3.24 -23.81
CA GLY A 274 27.54 2.08 -24.14
C GLY A 274 27.01 0.74 -23.60
N PHE A 275 25.76 0.67 -23.16
CA PHE A 275 25.10 -0.60 -22.80
C PHE A 275 24.32 -1.16 -23.99
N SER A 276 24.35 -2.48 -24.18
CA SER A 276 23.52 -3.19 -25.15
C SER A 276 22.09 -3.41 -24.63
N GLU A 277 21.19 -3.78 -25.55
CA GLU A 277 19.77 -4.03 -25.23
C GLU A 277 19.57 -5.32 -24.43
N ASP A 278 20.42 -6.33 -24.63
CA ASP A 278 20.42 -7.59 -23.88
C ASP A 278 20.99 -7.44 -22.46
N GLU A 279 21.93 -6.51 -22.27
CA GLU A 279 22.47 -6.16 -20.95
C GLU A 279 21.45 -5.38 -20.10
N GLN A 280 20.69 -4.44 -20.69
CA GLN A 280 19.74 -3.58 -19.97
C GLN A 280 18.80 -4.34 -18.99
N PRO A 281 18.05 -5.39 -19.39
CA PRO A 281 17.20 -6.14 -18.47
C PRO A 281 18.00 -6.96 -17.46
N THR A 282 19.15 -7.49 -17.87
CA THR A 282 20.01 -8.34 -17.03
C THR A 282 20.63 -7.53 -15.89
N LEU A 283 21.24 -6.38 -16.20
CA LEU A 283 21.81 -5.46 -15.21
C LEU A 283 20.73 -4.90 -14.29
N SER A 284 19.56 -4.54 -14.82
CA SER A 284 18.43 -4.07 -13.99
C SER A 284 17.99 -5.13 -12.97
N LEU A 285 17.90 -6.40 -13.37
CA LEU A 285 17.57 -7.49 -12.44
C LEU A 285 18.69 -7.74 -11.43
N ARG A 286 19.95 -7.79 -11.87
CA ARG A 286 21.10 -8.00 -10.95
C ARG A 286 21.29 -6.86 -9.95
N TRP A 287 21.04 -5.61 -10.35
CA TRP A 287 21.09 -4.48 -9.42
C TRP A 287 19.88 -4.45 -8.47
N TYR A 288 18.70 -4.95 -8.87
CA TYR A 288 17.59 -5.21 -7.94
C TYR A 288 17.99 -6.26 -6.89
N GLU A 289 18.58 -7.39 -7.32
CA GLU A 289 19.07 -8.44 -6.43
C GLU A 289 20.18 -7.93 -5.49
N ALA A 290 21.12 -7.12 -6.01
CA ALA A 290 22.16 -6.46 -5.23
C ALA A 290 21.57 -5.50 -4.17
N THR A 291 20.56 -4.71 -4.53
CA THR A 291 19.83 -3.82 -3.61
C THR A 291 19.31 -4.59 -2.40
N VAL A 292 18.64 -5.72 -2.63
CA VAL A 292 18.08 -6.59 -1.56
C VAL A 292 19.18 -7.31 -0.78
N THR A 293 20.23 -7.76 -1.47
CA THR A 293 21.41 -8.41 -0.86
C THR A 293 22.09 -7.47 0.14
N CYS A 294 22.37 -6.23 -0.25
CA CYS A 294 22.94 -5.20 0.61
C CYS A 294 22.08 -4.91 1.85
N LEU A 295 20.75 -4.87 1.73
CA LEU A 295 19.84 -4.69 2.88
C LEU A 295 19.96 -5.85 3.88
N ASN A 296 19.96 -7.08 3.38
CA ASN A 296 20.06 -8.28 4.21
C ASN A 296 21.44 -8.40 4.88
N MET A 297 22.54 -8.11 4.16
CA MET A 297 23.91 -8.08 4.70
C MET A 297 24.14 -6.97 5.75
N ALA A 298 23.33 -5.91 5.71
CA ALA A 298 23.29 -4.86 6.72
C ALA A 298 22.30 -5.14 7.87
N LYS A 299 21.55 -6.25 7.79
CA LYS A 299 20.44 -6.60 8.66
C LYS A 299 19.43 -5.45 8.85
N TYR A 300 18.94 -4.85 7.77
CA TYR A 300 18.09 -3.64 7.82
C TYR A 300 16.82 -3.73 8.71
N ILE A 301 16.32 -4.93 9.00
CA ILE A 301 15.17 -5.16 9.91
C ILE A 301 15.58 -4.99 11.39
N GLU A 302 16.84 -5.26 11.74
CA GLU A 302 17.43 -4.99 13.06
C GLU A 302 18.01 -3.55 13.11
N ASN A 303 18.83 -3.20 12.11
CA ASN A 303 19.58 -1.95 12.04
C ASN A 303 18.81 -0.88 11.24
N HIS A 304 17.93 -0.12 11.90
CA HIS A 304 17.11 0.89 11.22
C HIS A 304 17.96 2.11 10.82
N THR A 305 18.05 2.41 9.52
CA THR A 305 18.67 3.64 9.00
C THR A 305 17.84 4.24 7.87
N ILE A 306 17.96 5.55 7.65
CA ILE A 306 17.25 6.25 6.56
C ILE A 306 17.55 5.63 5.19
N TYR A 307 18.76 5.10 4.97
CA TYR A 307 19.16 4.55 3.67
C TYR A 307 18.36 3.31 3.25
N SER A 308 17.94 2.43 4.17
CA SER A 308 17.07 1.31 3.79
C SER A 308 15.67 1.78 3.38
N VAL A 309 15.15 2.82 4.04
CA VAL A 309 13.88 3.48 3.67
C VAL A 309 13.99 4.08 2.27
N GLN A 310 15.07 4.84 2.00
CA GLN A 310 15.34 5.47 0.71
C GLN A 310 15.54 4.44 -0.41
N ALA A 311 16.32 3.38 -0.17
CA ALA A 311 16.61 2.33 -1.14
C ALA A 311 15.34 1.61 -1.58
N ILE A 312 14.55 1.11 -0.62
CA ILE A 312 13.29 0.43 -0.89
C ILE A 312 12.30 1.36 -1.60
N ALA A 313 12.13 2.59 -1.11
CA ALA A 313 11.20 3.55 -1.72
C ALA A 313 11.60 3.92 -3.16
N THR A 314 12.90 3.97 -3.48
CA THR A 314 13.44 4.20 -4.83
C THR A 314 13.22 2.99 -5.73
N LEU A 315 13.52 1.78 -5.24
CA LEU A 315 13.44 0.51 -6.00
C LEU A 315 12.05 0.25 -6.63
N THR A 316 10.99 0.79 -6.02
CA THR A 316 9.60 0.78 -6.54
C THR A 316 9.47 1.26 -7.99
N ILE A 317 10.38 2.13 -8.47
CA ILE A 317 10.33 2.64 -9.84
C ILE A 317 10.67 1.56 -10.89
N ALA A 318 11.38 0.50 -10.50
CA ALA A 318 11.77 -0.60 -11.37
C ALA A 318 11.06 -1.93 -11.05
N ALA A 319 10.79 -2.19 -9.76
CA ALA A 319 10.35 -3.48 -9.25
C ALA A 319 9.22 -4.16 -10.05
N HIS A 320 8.18 -3.41 -10.39
CA HIS A 320 7.01 -3.93 -11.11
C HIS A 320 7.35 -4.31 -12.56
N SER A 321 8.17 -3.52 -13.26
CA SER A 321 8.67 -3.85 -14.61
C SER A 321 9.53 -5.12 -14.60
N LEU A 322 10.32 -5.32 -13.55
CA LEU A 322 11.16 -6.52 -13.36
C LEU A 322 10.36 -7.75 -12.89
N GLY A 323 9.09 -7.58 -12.49
CA GLY A 323 8.19 -8.64 -12.03
C GLY A 323 8.18 -8.87 -10.50
N ASN A 324 8.96 -8.10 -9.75
CA ASN A 324 9.17 -8.23 -8.31
C ASN A 324 8.09 -7.52 -7.46
N SER A 325 6.85 -7.44 -7.95
CA SER A 325 5.75 -6.70 -7.28
C SER A 325 5.50 -7.14 -5.83
N ASN A 326 5.58 -8.45 -5.55
CA ASN A 326 5.27 -9.03 -4.23
C ASN A 326 6.35 -8.72 -3.20
N SER A 327 7.61 -8.93 -3.57
CA SER A 327 8.74 -8.63 -2.69
C SER A 327 8.80 -7.12 -2.45
N GLN A 328 8.49 -6.30 -3.46
CA GLN A 328 8.40 -4.85 -3.30
C GLN A 328 7.27 -4.40 -2.37
N SER A 329 6.08 -5.01 -2.37
CA SER A 329 5.01 -4.60 -1.42
C SER A 329 5.37 -4.97 0.03
N VAL A 330 5.96 -6.14 0.26
CA VAL A 330 6.48 -6.55 1.59
C VAL A 330 7.64 -5.66 2.05
N LEU A 331 8.56 -5.33 1.14
CA LEU A 331 9.65 -4.38 1.40
C LEU A 331 9.09 -2.99 1.73
N LEU A 332 8.11 -2.47 0.98
CA LEU A 332 7.47 -1.17 1.24
C LEU A 332 6.78 -1.12 2.61
N ALA A 333 6.08 -2.18 3.01
CA ALA A 333 5.48 -2.28 4.35
C ALA A 333 6.56 -2.28 5.45
N THR A 334 7.69 -2.96 5.20
CA THR A 334 8.85 -2.98 6.11
C THR A 334 9.53 -1.61 6.18
N ALA A 335 9.74 -0.92 5.05
CA ALA A 335 10.24 0.45 5.00
C ALA A 335 9.29 1.44 5.70
N GLY A 336 7.98 1.25 5.59
CA GLY A 336 6.97 2.01 6.34
C GLY A 336 7.12 1.85 7.85
N ARG A 337 7.34 0.63 8.34
CA ARG A 337 7.62 0.37 9.77
C ARG A 337 8.97 0.92 10.22
N ILE A 338 10.03 0.78 9.42
CA ILE A 338 11.35 1.38 9.72
C ILE A 338 11.26 2.91 9.75
N ALA A 339 10.54 3.54 8.82
CA ALA A 339 10.28 4.98 8.82
C ALA A 339 9.46 5.44 10.03
N GLN A 340 8.55 4.60 10.54
CA GLN A 340 7.84 4.86 11.80
C GLN A 340 8.78 4.74 13.01
N SER A 341 9.64 3.72 13.09
CA SER A 341 10.67 3.58 14.13
C SER A 341 11.66 4.75 14.15
N LEU A 342 12.07 5.24 12.97
CA LEU A 342 12.93 6.42 12.79
C LEU A 342 12.19 7.75 13.01
N GLY A 343 10.92 7.72 13.40
CA GLY A 343 10.14 8.92 13.74
C GLY A 343 9.74 9.80 12.55
N LEU A 344 9.93 9.36 11.29
CA LEU A 344 9.70 10.21 10.10
C LEU A 344 8.26 10.72 10.00
N HIS A 345 7.29 9.88 10.40
CA HIS A 345 5.87 10.21 10.54
C HIS A 345 5.56 11.39 11.49
N ARG A 346 6.51 11.78 12.34
CA ARG A 346 6.40 12.85 13.35
C ARG A 346 7.26 14.08 13.03
N LEU A 347 7.85 14.17 11.85
CA LEU A 347 8.65 15.34 11.45
C LEU A 347 7.78 16.60 11.34
N GLU A 348 8.07 17.57 12.19
CA GLU A 348 7.41 18.89 12.19
C GLU A 348 8.10 19.87 11.22
N SER A 349 7.82 21.16 11.32
CA SER A 349 8.68 22.19 10.67
C SER A 349 10.01 22.34 11.41
N GLU A 350 11.08 22.75 10.71
CA GLU A 350 12.28 23.29 11.35
C GLU A 350 12.03 24.74 11.83
N PRO A 351 12.75 25.25 12.85
CA PRO A 351 12.73 26.66 13.19
C PRO A 351 13.41 27.49 12.10
N SER A 352 13.09 28.79 12.03
CA SER A 352 13.68 29.74 11.07
C SER A 352 15.19 29.97 11.24
N THR A 353 15.81 29.41 12.29
CA THR A 353 17.24 29.45 12.57
C THR A 353 17.99 28.19 12.14
N ALA A 354 17.32 27.18 11.58
CA ALA A 354 17.96 25.96 11.11
C ALA A 354 18.86 26.22 9.88
N SER A 355 20.01 25.55 9.84
CA SER A 355 20.90 25.59 8.66
C SER A 355 20.26 24.92 7.44
N PRO A 356 20.64 25.30 6.20
CA PRO A 356 20.16 24.65 4.99
C PRO A 356 20.38 23.13 4.98
N ASP A 357 21.44 22.64 5.61
CA ASP A 357 21.76 21.20 5.69
C ASP A 357 20.87 20.45 6.68
N GLN A 358 20.44 21.09 7.78
CA GLN A 358 19.43 20.53 8.68
C GLN A 358 18.06 20.50 7.98
N LEU A 359 17.69 21.60 7.32
CA LEU A 359 16.45 21.69 6.55
C LEU A 359 16.39 20.62 5.45
N ARG A 360 17.48 20.44 4.67
CA ARG A 360 17.59 19.39 3.64
C ARG A 360 17.44 17.99 4.23
N LYS A 361 18.07 17.71 5.38
CA LYS A 361 17.96 16.41 6.07
C LYS A 361 16.54 16.14 6.58
N ARG A 362 15.81 17.17 7.06
CA ARG A 362 14.40 17.00 7.43
C ARG A 362 13.50 16.81 6.22
N GLU A 363 13.64 17.63 5.18
CA GLU A 363 12.80 17.55 3.99
C GLU A 363 13.03 16.24 3.21
N LEU A 364 14.25 15.70 3.19
CA LEU A 364 14.51 14.30 2.81
C LEU A 364 13.61 13.32 3.59
N GLY A 365 13.62 13.39 4.92
CA GLY A 365 12.82 12.53 5.78
C GLY A 365 11.31 12.62 5.51
N LYS A 366 10.79 13.83 5.29
CA LYS A 366 9.39 14.05 4.89
C LYS A 366 9.08 13.47 3.50
N ARG A 367 9.91 13.78 2.50
CA ARG A 367 9.69 13.33 1.11
C ARG A 367 9.66 11.82 1.00
N VAL A 368 10.64 11.11 1.57
CA VAL A 368 10.63 9.63 1.55
C VAL A 368 9.45 9.04 2.33
N PHE A 369 9.05 9.65 3.45
CA PHE A 369 7.87 9.20 4.20
C PHE A 369 6.56 9.42 3.43
N THR A 370 6.34 10.61 2.86
CA THR A 370 5.14 10.88 2.04
C THR A 370 5.10 10.08 0.74
N GLN A 371 6.25 9.71 0.18
CA GLN A 371 6.33 8.74 -0.91
C GLN A 371 5.89 7.33 -0.45
N LEU A 372 6.30 6.87 0.74
CA LEU A 372 5.81 5.61 1.29
C LEU A 372 4.30 5.63 1.54
N CYS A 373 3.75 6.70 2.12
CA CYS A 373 2.31 6.91 2.21
C CYS A 373 1.64 6.86 0.83
N THR A 374 2.24 7.49 -0.17
CA THR A 374 1.74 7.49 -1.55
C THR A 374 1.69 6.07 -2.14
N GLN A 375 2.66 5.20 -1.84
CA GLN A 375 2.62 3.80 -2.30
C GLN A 375 1.58 2.97 -1.52
N ASP A 376 1.61 2.99 -0.18
CA ASP A 376 0.68 2.29 0.71
C ASP A 376 -0.78 2.63 0.37
N TRP A 377 -1.09 3.93 0.24
CA TRP A 377 -2.44 4.38 -0.09
C TRP A 377 -2.85 4.11 -1.54
N PHE A 378 -1.90 4.04 -2.49
CA PHE A 378 -2.23 3.62 -3.85
C PHE A 378 -2.41 2.10 -4.01
N GLN A 379 -1.96 1.29 -3.06
CA GLN A 379 -2.19 -0.15 -2.98
C GLN A 379 -3.57 -0.50 -2.36
N ILE A 380 -4.18 0.38 -1.56
CA ILE A 380 -5.52 0.20 -0.95
C ILE A 380 -6.57 -0.51 -1.84
N PRO A 381 -6.77 -0.17 -3.12
CA PRO A 381 -7.77 -0.85 -3.95
C PRO A 381 -7.54 -2.36 -4.10
N PHE A 382 -6.28 -2.83 -3.94
CA PHE A 382 -5.79 -4.19 -4.13
C PHE A 382 -5.45 -4.91 -2.81
N SER A 383 -5.60 -4.23 -1.66
CA SER A 383 -5.26 -4.77 -0.33
C SER A 383 -6.38 -4.57 0.70
N GLU A 384 -7.35 -3.69 0.41
CA GLU A 384 -8.44 -3.21 1.27
C GLU A 384 -8.00 -2.80 2.68
N SER A 385 -6.73 -2.41 2.80
CA SER A 385 -6.01 -2.11 4.02
C SER A 385 -4.81 -1.20 3.73
N TYR A 386 -4.36 -0.47 4.75
CA TYR A 386 -3.21 0.43 4.67
C TYR A 386 -2.47 0.46 6.02
N SER A 387 -1.14 0.55 5.98
CA SER A 387 -0.28 0.51 7.18
C SER A 387 0.08 1.90 7.72
N LEU A 388 0.12 2.92 6.86
CA LEU A 388 0.56 4.26 7.20
C LEU A 388 -0.66 5.16 7.45
N ASN A 389 -1.27 5.00 8.62
CA ASN A 389 -2.53 5.69 8.92
C ASN A 389 -2.34 7.22 9.06
N PRO A 390 -3.09 8.06 8.29
CA PRO A 390 -3.00 9.51 8.39
C PRO A 390 -3.23 10.07 9.80
N LYS A 391 -4.07 9.41 10.61
CA LYS A 391 -4.45 9.83 11.97
C LYS A 391 -3.27 9.84 12.96
N PHE A 392 -2.18 9.15 12.65
CA PHE A 392 -0.96 9.09 13.47
C PHE A 392 0.22 9.87 12.87
N CYS A 393 0.01 10.61 11.77
CA CYS A 393 1.04 11.42 11.12
C CYS A 393 0.97 12.88 11.59
N SER A 394 2.11 13.57 11.65
CA SER A 394 2.15 15.02 11.92
C SER A 394 1.46 15.80 10.80
N SER A 395 0.70 16.84 11.15
CA SER A 395 0.12 17.78 10.17
C SER A 395 1.18 18.49 9.32
N ASN A 396 2.41 18.61 9.84
CA ASN A 396 3.55 19.25 9.19
C ASN A 396 4.40 18.27 8.36
N VAL A 397 3.96 17.03 8.16
CA VAL A 397 4.71 16.00 7.40
C VAL A 397 4.73 16.24 5.88
N ARG A 398 3.87 17.14 5.35
CA ARG A 398 3.91 17.56 3.94
C ARG A 398 5.27 18.23 3.63
N PRO A 399 6.00 17.80 2.59
CA PRO A 399 7.24 18.44 2.19
C PRO A 399 7.04 19.88 1.72
N LEU A 400 8.05 20.71 1.93
CA LEU A 400 8.14 22.06 1.37
C LEU A 400 8.33 21.99 -0.15
N ASN A 401 7.71 22.94 -0.87
CA ASN A 401 7.92 23.13 -2.29
C ASN A 401 9.28 23.82 -2.53
N CYS A 402 10.37 23.07 -2.49
CA CYS A 402 11.74 23.57 -2.62
C CYS A 402 12.62 22.63 -3.46
N ASN A 403 13.68 23.18 -4.05
CA ASN A 403 14.72 22.38 -4.72
C ASN A 403 15.77 21.93 -3.72
N ASP A 404 16.45 20.83 -4.05
CA ASP A 404 17.39 20.17 -3.15
C ASP A 404 18.69 20.95 -2.93
N ASP A 405 19.19 21.62 -3.96
CA ASP A 405 20.48 22.31 -3.91
C ASP A 405 20.41 23.55 -3.01
N ASP A 406 19.39 24.39 -3.21
CA ASP A 406 19.24 25.70 -2.55
C ASP A 406 18.32 25.69 -1.32
N MET A 407 17.45 24.70 -1.18
CA MET A 407 16.39 24.61 -0.16
C MET A 407 15.44 25.83 -0.10
N ASN A 408 15.39 26.65 -1.16
CA ASN A 408 14.52 27.83 -1.20
C ASN A 408 13.06 27.43 -1.36
N VAL A 409 12.20 27.89 -0.45
CA VAL A 409 10.75 27.63 -0.53
C VAL A 409 10.13 28.50 -1.63
N GLN A 410 9.53 27.84 -2.62
CA GLN A 410 8.88 28.46 -3.77
C GLN A 410 7.35 28.39 -3.63
N PRO A 411 6.59 29.37 -4.18
CA PRO A 411 5.12 29.27 -4.27
C PRO A 411 4.67 27.98 -4.98
N GLU A 412 3.54 27.37 -4.60
CA GLU A 412 3.05 26.11 -5.21
C GLU A 412 2.76 26.22 -6.72
N SER A 413 2.68 27.43 -7.28
CA SER A 413 2.61 27.69 -8.73
C SER A 413 3.95 27.56 -9.47
N THR A 414 5.08 27.46 -8.76
CA THR A 414 6.43 27.33 -9.31
C THR A 414 6.92 25.88 -9.20
N PRO A 415 7.39 25.26 -10.30
CA PRO A 415 7.92 23.90 -10.28
C PRO A 415 9.21 23.79 -9.47
N THR A 416 9.24 22.82 -8.57
CA THR A 416 10.42 22.33 -7.85
C THR A 416 10.45 20.80 -7.88
N GLN A 417 11.59 20.19 -7.54
CA GLN A 417 11.74 18.73 -7.49
C GLN A 417 10.70 18.04 -6.59
N ALA A 418 10.16 18.74 -5.57
CA ALA A 418 9.13 18.22 -4.66
C ALA A 418 7.68 18.34 -5.19
N SER A 419 7.39 19.27 -6.11
CA SER A 419 6.00 19.68 -6.40
C SER A 419 5.11 18.56 -6.93
N TYR A 420 5.65 17.70 -7.80
CA TYR A 420 4.90 16.58 -8.38
C TYR A 420 4.56 15.55 -7.30
N CYS A 421 5.51 15.20 -6.42
CA CYS A 421 5.28 14.31 -5.28
C CYS A 421 4.24 14.88 -4.30
N ASN A 422 4.31 16.19 -3.98
CA ASN A 422 3.34 16.85 -3.09
C ASN A 422 1.90 16.73 -3.62
N TYR A 423 1.67 17.08 -4.90
CA TYR A 423 0.34 16.99 -5.49
C TYR A 423 -0.11 15.53 -5.72
N ARG A 424 0.83 14.60 -5.96
CA ARG A 424 0.55 13.16 -6.04
C ARG A 424 0.12 12.57 -4.69
N TYR A 425 0.71 13.05 -3.59
CA TYR A 425 0.31 12.70 -2.23
C TYR A 425 -1.11 13.18 -1.90
N ASP A 426 -1.53 14.36 -2.40
CA ASP A 426 -2.91 14.85 -2.24
C ASP A 426 -3.94 13.94 -2.94
N ILE A 427 -3.59 13.41 -4.12
CA ILE A 427 -4.40 12.38 -4.81
C ILE A 427 -4.42 11.06 -4.00
N ALA A 428 -3.28 10.64 -3.44
CA ALA A 428 -3.18 9.42 -2.65
C ALA A 428 -3.98 9.49 -1.35
N ALA A 429 -4.01 10.65 -0.69
CA ALA A 429 -4.73 10.88 0.56
C ALA A 429 -6.25 10.67 0.44
N LEU A 430 -6.82 10.69 -0.77
CA LEU A 430 -8.23 10.35 -1.00
C LEU A 430 -8.52 8.84 -0.80
N MET A 431 -7.54 7.96 -0.99
CA MET A 431 -7.76 6.51 -0.96
C MET A 431 -8.12 5.97 0.45
N PRO A 432 -7.37 6.26 1.54
CA PRO A 432 -7.77 5.83 2.89
C PRO A 432 -9.04 6.56 3.36
N GLN A 433 -9.24 7.82 2.96
CA GLN A 433 -10.47 8.56 3.25
C GLN A 433 -11.72 7.92 2.62
N LEU A 434 -11.59 7.33 1.42
CA LEU A 434 -12.66 6.59 0.75
C LEU A 434 -12.90 5.23 1.43
N LEU A 435 -11.84 4.49 1.77
CA LEU A 435 -11.96 3.20 2.46
C LEU A 435 -12.66 3.35 3.81
N ASP A 436 -12.15 4.21 4.71
CA ASP A 436 -12.75 4.49 6.02
C ASP A 436 -14.24 4.87 5.89
N ALA A 437 -14.58 5.68 4.88
CA ALA A 437 -15.95 6.11 4.64
C ALA A 437 -16.87 4.99 4.11
N MET A 438 -16.38 4.10 3.23
CA MET A 438 -17.17 2.95 2.74
C MET A 438 -17.35 1.87 3.82
N THR A 439 -16.33 1.62 4.63
CA THR A 439 -16.41 0.70 5.79
C THR A 439 -17.42 1.21 6.83
N SER A 440 -17.55 2.54 6.98
CA SER A 440 -18.56 3.18 7.83
C SER A 440 -19.99 3.19 7.25
N CYS A 441 -20.22 2.61 6.06
CA CYS A 441 -21.53 2.60 5.39
C CYS A 441 -22.17 1.21 5.42
N ASN A 442 -23.46 1.15 5.76
CA ASN A 442 -24.21 -0.09 5.95
C ASN A 442 -24.91 -0.63 4.68
N THR A 443 -24.98 0.13 3.59
CA THR A 443 -25.70 -0.27 2.37
C THR A 443 -24.90 0.00 1.10
N MET A 444 -25.15 -0.76 0.04
CA MET A 444 -24.52 -0.52 -1.28
C MET A 444 -24.83 0.88 -1.84
N PHE A 445 -26.01 1.43 -1.54
CA PHE A 445 -26.37 2.81 -1.88
C PHE A 445 -25.47 3.82 -1.16
N THR A 446 -25.35 3.75 0.16
CA THR A 446 -24.55 4.70 0.95
C THR A 446 -23.05 4.59 0.67
N ARG A 447 -22.55 3.38 0.36
CA ARG A 447 -21.18 3.16 -0.16
C ARG A 447 -20.98 3.83 -1.52
N TYR A 448 -21.95 3.72 -2.43
CA TYR A 448 -21.89 4.38 -3.74
C TYR A 448 -21.95 5.91 -3.64
N GLU A 449 -22.70 6.47 -2.69
CA GLU A 449 -22.66 7.92 -2.40
C GLU A 449 -21.27 8.39 -1.96
N GLN A 450 -20.52 7.58 -1.19
CA GLN A 450 -19.11 7.91 -0.90
C GLN A 450 -18.27 7.86 -2.17
N VAL A 451 -18.42 6.84 -3.04
CA VAL A 451 -17.70 6.77 -4.32
C VAL A 451 -17.94 8.01 -5.19
N LEU A 452 -19.18 8.48 -5.34
CA LEU A 452 -19.51 9.70 -6.07
C LEU A 452 -18.90 10.97 -5.43
N LYS A 453 -18.91 11.06 -4.09
CA LYS A 453 -18.30 12.14 -3.30
C LYS A 453 -16.77 12.18 -3.42
N TYR A 454 -16.10 11.03 -3.52
CA TYR A 454 -14.65 10.96 -3.71
C TYR A 454 -14.24 11.16 -5.18
N ASP A 455 -15.08 10.79 -6.14
CA ASP A 455 -14.94 11.17 -7.55
C ASP A 455 -15.03 12.70 -7.74
N ASP A 456 -16.01 13.37 -7.11
CA ASP A 456 -16.11 14.83 -7.08
C ASP A 456 -14.88 15.51 -6.42
N LYS A 457 -14.43 15.03 -5.25
CA LYS A 457 -13.15 15.47 -4.64
C LYS A 457 -11.98 15.34 -5.62
N MET A 458 -11.86 14.20 -6.30
CA MET A 458 -10.77 13.92 -7.23
C MET A 458 -10.82 14.81 -8.48
N ARG A 459 -12.01 15.11 -9.00
CA ARG A 459 -12.20 16.10 -10.09
C ARG A 459 -11.85 17.51 -9.65
N LYS A 460 -12.20 17.91 -8.43
CA LYS A 460 -11.84 19.21 -7.85
C LYS A 460 -10.34 19.38 -7.68
N LEU A 461 -9.62 18.36 -7.18
CA LEU A 461 -8.16 18.35 -7.21
C LEU A 461 -7.65 18.54 -8.65
N ALA A 462 -8.11 17.68 -9.57
CA ALA A 462 -7.67 17.65 -10.97
C ALA A 462 -8.05 18.89 -11.83
N THR A 463 -8.72 19.90 -11.27
CA THR A 463 -9.15 21.11 -12.00
C THR A 463 -8.89 22.41 -11.24
N ALA A 464 -9.32 22.49 -9.98
CA ALA A 464 -9.25 23.72 -9.17
C ALA A 464 -8.02 23.80 -8.27
N SER A 465 -7.44 22.66 -7.88
CA SER A 465 -6.26 22.59 -7.01
C SER A 465 -4.99 22.10 -7.72
N MET A 466 -5.04 21.87 -9.04
CA MET A 466 -3.87 21.47 -9.81
C MET A 466 -2.94 22.69 -10.02
N PRO A 467 -1.65 22.62 -9.64
CA PRO A 467 -0.69 23.66 -9.96
C PRO A 467 -0.66 23.99 -11.45
N THR A 468 -0.65 25.27 -11.81
CA THR A 468 -0.79 25.72 -13.21
C THR A 468 0.29 25.13 -14.13
N PHE A 469 1.52 24.93 -13.64
CA PHE A 469 2.58 24.30 -14.41
C PHE A 469 2.32 22.81 -14.71
N LEU A 470 1.44 22.12 -13.96
CA LEU A 470 0.99 20.74 -14.21
C LEU A 470 -0.30 20.65 -15.05
N ALA A 471 -1.01 21.76 -15.28
CA ALA A 471 -2.22 21.77 -16.09
C ALA A 471 -1.89 21.61 -17.58
N LYS A 472 -2.46 20.59 -18.24
CA LYS A 472 -2.14 20.21 -19.63
C LYS A 472 -2.19 21.37 -20.63
N ASN A 473 -3.18 22.26 -20.50
CA ASN A 473 -3.42 23.37 -21.44
C ASN A 473 -2.75 24.70 -21.04
N ALA A 474 -2.06 24.76 -19.91
CA ALA A 474 -1.36 25.99 -19.49
C ALA A 474 -0.05 26.17 -20.28
N PRO A 475 0.41 27.41 -20.53
CA PRO A 475 1.74 27.66 -21.08
C PRO A 475 2.84 26.96 -20.26
N VAL A 476 3.92 26.59 -20.94
CA VAL A 476 5.18 26.13 -20.31
C VAL A 476 6.16 27.28 -20.41
N ALA A 477 6.68 27.78 -19.29
CA ALA A 477 7.70 28.81 -19.33
C ALA A 477 9.04 28.20 -19.81
N ALA A 478 9.75 28.89 -20.70
CA ALA A 478 10.97 28.37 -21.32
C ALA A 478 12.15 28.08 -20.35
N GLY A 479 12.07 28.60 -19.12
CA GLY A 479 13.01 28.32 -18.03
C GLY A 479 12.54 27.27 -17.02
N TRP A 480 11.44 26.55 -17.27
CA TRP A 480 10.99 25.46 -16.40
C TRP A 480 11.75 24.15 -16.69
N PRO A 481 11.94 23.27 -15.68
CA PRO A 481 12.61 21.99 -15.86
C PRO A 481 11.89 21.07 -16.86
N ASN A 482 12.67 20.30 -17.64
CA ASN A 482 12.16 19.36 -18.66
C ASN A 482 11.09 18.39 -18.11
N TYR A 483 11.24 17.95 -16.86
CA TYR A 483 10.29 17.03 -16.21
C TYR A 483 8.87 17.57 -16.09
N VAL A 484 8.63 18.88 -16.21
CA VAL A 484 7.28 19.46 -16.20
C VAL A 484 6.42 18.87 -17.32
N ASN A 485 6.99 18.64 -18.51
CA ASN A 485 6.27 18.03 -19.63
C ASN A 485 5.93 16.56 -19.36
N TRP A 486 6.90 15.77 -18.88
CA TRP A 486 6.70 14.37 -18.52
C TRP A 486 5.72 14.21 -17.34
N GLY A 487 5.80 15.12 -16.37
CA GLY A 487 4.94 15.20 -15.19
C GLY A 487 3.48 15.48 -15.54
N ARG A 488 3.19 16.44 -16.44
CA ARG A 488 1.83 16.71 -16.96
C ARG A 488 1.15 15.45 -17.49
N ARG A 489 1.85 14.69 -18.33
CA ARG A 489 1.37 13.43 -18.93
C ARG A 489 1.17 12.35 -17.86
N SER A 490 2.22 12.08 -17.08
CA SER A 490 2.22 11.09 -16.00
C SER A 490 1.11 11.32 -14.99
N LEU A 491 0.84 12.60 -14.68
CA LEU A 491 -0.22 13.01 -13.75
C LEU A 491 -1.62 12.83 -14.36
N THR A 492 -1.80 13.17 -15.63
CA THR A 492 -3.09 12.97 -16.33
C THR A 492 -3.45 11.49 -16.39
N ILE A 493 -2.47 10.63 -16.71
CA ILE A 493 -2.58 9.16 -16.69
C ILE A 493 -2.89 8.66 -15.27
N CYS A 494 -2.16 9.15 -14.26
CA CYS A 494 -2.36 8.75 -12.86
C CYS A 494 -3.73 9.17 -12.30
N ALA A 495 -4.18 10.40 -12.58
CA ALA A 495 -5.46 10.92 -12.14
C ALA A 495 -6.63 10.15 -12.77
N ALA A 496 -6.58 9.89 -14.08
CA ALA A 496 -7.58 9.07 -14.77
C ALA A 496 -7.61 7.64 -14.22
N HIS A 497 -6.46 7.02 -13.94
CA HIS A 497 -6.44 5.71 -13.30
C HIS A 497 -7.02 5.73 -11.87
N LYS A 498 -6.72 6.76 -11.07
CA LYS A 498 -7.28 6.86 -9.71
C LYS A 498 -8.78 7.11 -9.69
N ILE A 499 -9.35 7.77 -10.70
CA ILE A 499 -10.81 7.80 -10.93
C ILE A 499 -11.39 6.38 -11.12
N ILE A 500 -10.75 5.52 -11.93
CA ILE A 500 -11.16 4.12 -12.09
C ILE A 500 -11.05 3.35 -10.76
N MET A 501 -10.01 3.62 -9.96
CA MET A 501 -9.81 2.97 -8.66
C MET A 501 -10.79 3.46 -7.57
N ILE A 502 -11.23 4.71 -7.59
CA ILE A 502 -12.33 5.21 -6.72
C ILE A 502 -13.62 4.47 -7.04
N HIS A 503 -13.89 4.27 -8.34
CA HIS A 503 -15.08 3.61 -8.83
C HIS A 503 -15.05 2.07 -8.79
N ARG A 504 -13.88 1.46 -8.47
CA ARG A 504 -13.57 0.04 -8.73
C ARG A 504 -14.72 -0.89 -8.29
N LYS A 505 -15.12 -0.85 -7.01
CA LYS A 505 -16.20 -1.66 -6.39
C LYS A 505 -17.61 -1.50 -7.00
N PHE A 506 -17.80 -0.68 -8.03
CA PHE A 506 -19.10 -0.49 -8.68
C PHE A 506 -19.05 -0.61 -10.20
N VAL A 507 -17.88 -0.85 -10.81
CA VAL A 507 -17.80 -0.91 -12.27
C VAL A 507 -18.53 -2.13 -12.83
N GLY A 508 -18.56 -3.25 -12.10
CA GLY A 508 -19.32 -4.43 -12.49
C GLY A 508 -20.81 -4.23 -12.59
N LEU A 509 -21.40 -3.85 -11.46
CA LEU A 509 -22.81 -3.48 -11.37
C LEU A 509 -23.16 -2.37 -12.38
N SER A 510 -22.22 -1.51 -12.79
CA SER A 510 -22.47 -0.50 -13.82
C SER A 510 -22.71 -1.03 -15.24
N PHE A 511 -22.30 -2.26 -15.54
CA PHE A 511 -22.57 -2.89 -16.84
C PHE A 511 -24.00 -3.44 -16.94
N THR A 512 -24.57 -3.91 -15.84
CA THR A 512 -25.88 -4.61 -15.79
C THR A 512 -27.00 -3.81 -15.11
N ASN A 513 -26.67 -2.92 -14.17
CA ASN A 513 -27.61 -2.13 -13.37
C ASN A 513 -27.45 -0.62 -13.64
N SER A 514 -28.53 0.02 -14.10
CA SER A 514 -28.55 1.43 -14.50
C SER A 514 -28.32 2.43 -13.35
N ALA A 515 -28.53 2.03 -12.10
CA ALA A 515 -28.24 2.87 -10.93
C ALA A 515 -26.76 3.31 -10.88
N PHE A 516 -25.85 2.44 -11.33
CA PHE A 516 -24.41 2.70 -11.34
C PHE A 516 -23.91 3.23 -12.70
N SER A 517 -24.81 3.65 -13.61
CA SER A 517 -24.46 4.11 -14.97
C SER A 517 -23.55 5.35 -15.04
N PHE A 518 -23.39 6.11 -13.95
CA PHE A 518 -22.35 7.12 -13.85
C PHE A 518 -20.96 6.49 -13.81
N THR A 519 -20.75 5.45 -13.00
CA THR A 519 -19.50 4.66 -12.96
C THR A 519 -19.08 4.18 -14.34
N ARG A 520 -20.00 3.56 -15.11
CA ARG A 520 -19.71 3.05 -16.47
C ARG A 520 -19.15 4.16 -17.37
N ARG A 521 -19.85 5.29 -17.45
CA ARG A 521 -19.44 6.46 -18.24
C ARG A 521 -18.10 7.04 -17.78
N THR A 522 -17.92 7.19 -16.46
CA THR A 522 -16.70 7.74 -15.86
C THR A 522 -15.48 6.85 -16.14
N CYS A 523 -15.58 5.54 -15.96
CA CYS A 523 -14.45 4.64 -16.16
C CYS A 523 -14.08 4.48 -17.64
N ILE A 524 -15.06 4.50 -18.56
CA ILE A 524 -14.81 4.55 -20.01
C ILE A 524 -14.08 5.85 -20.39
N ALA A 525 -14.55 7.00 -19.90
CA ALA A 525 -13.94 8.30 -20.20
C ALA A 525 -12.51 8.44 -19.63
N ALA A 526 -12.27 7.88 -18.44
CA ALA A 526 -10.94 7.76 -17.85
C ALA A 526 -10.04 6.83 -18.68
N SER A 527 -10.52 5.66 -19.07
CA SER A 527 -9.75 4.68 -19.87
C SER A 527 -9.36 5.24 -21.24
N LYS A 528 -10.29 5.87 -21.95
CA LYS A 528 -10.00 6.60 -23.20
C LYS A 528 -9.02 7.76 -23.01
N THR A 529 -8.92 8.31 -21.80
CA THR A 529 -7.95 9.37 -21.49
C THR A 529 -6.57 8.79 -21.22
N ILE A 530 -6.46 7.71 -20.45
CA ILE A 530 -5.18 6.99 -20.25
C ILE A 530 -4.59 6.61 -21.61
N LEU A 531 -5.36 5.93 -22.47
CA LEU A 531 -4.87 5.49 -23.78
C LEU A 531 -4.52 6.66 -24.70
N ARG A 532 -5.29 7.77 -24.69
CA ARG A 532 -4.95 8.97 -25.48
C ARG A 532 -3.59 9.54 -25.09
N GLU A 533 -3.31 9.65 -23.80
CA GLU A 533 -2.02 10.17 -23.33
C GLU A 533 -0.89 9.16 -23.57
N ALA A 534 -1.13 7.85 -23.38
CA ALA A 534 -0.15 6.79 -23.59
C ALA A 534 0.22 6.59 -25.08
N PHE A 535 -0.73 6.75 -26.00
CA PHE A 535 -0.50 6.63 -27.44
C PHE A 535 -0.03 7.93 -28.10
N ALA A 536 -0.06 9.06 -27.39
CA ALA A 536 0.56 10.30 -27.87
C ALA A 536 2.05 10.08 -28.11
N ALA A 537 2.61 10.79 -29.10
CA ALA A 537 4.03 10.70 -29.42
C ALA A 537 4.88 10.99 -28.16
N ASN A 538 5.76 10.05 -27.82
CA ASN A 538 6.70 10.23 -26.72
C ASN A 538 7.73 11.30 -27.08
N ASP A 539 8.25 11.96 -26.05
CA ASP A 539 9.60 12.50 -26.06
C ASP A 539 10.57 11.31 -25.92
N ASP A 540 11.38 11.02 -26.95
CA ASP A 540 12.33 9.90 -26.96
C ASP A 540 13.48 10.07 -25.93
N THR A 541 13.63 11.27 -25.35
CA THR A 541 14.56 11.58 -24.25
C THR A 541 13.91 11.44 -22.87
N GLY A 542 12.58 11.25 -22.80
CA GLY A 542 11.83 11.12 -21.56
C GLY A 542 11.94 9.74 -20.90
N PRO A 543 11.70 9.66 -19.57
CA PRO A 543 11.81 8.41 -18.82
C PRO A 543 10.65 7.45 -19.11
N VAL A 544 10.96 6.15 -19.28
CA VAL A 544 9.97 5.09 -19.45
C VAL A 544 9.41 4.68 -18.09
N LEU A 545 8.23 5.19 -17.73
CA LEU A 545 7.60 4.94 -16.43
C LEU A 545 6.59 3.79 -16.48
N TRP A 546 6.75 2.81 -15.58
CA TRP A 546 5.94 1.58 -15.53
C TRP A 546 4.43 1.83 -15.42
N ILE A 547 4.02 2.96 -14.84
CA ILE A 547 2.61 3.33 -14.67
C ILE A 547 1.89 3.55 -16.01
N GLU A 548 2.57 3.99 -17.07
CA GLU A 548 1.94 4.17 -18.38
C GLU A 548 1.48 2.83 -18.94
N GLN A 549 2.31 1.79 -18.80
CA GLN A 549 2.01 0.41 -19.19
C GLN A 549 0.91 -0.17 -18.30
N ALA A 550 1.08 -0.12 -16.97
CA ALA A 550 0.13 -0.69 -16.02
C ALA A 550 -1.28 -0.08 -16.12
N PHE A 551 -1.37 1.24 -16.30
CA PHE A 551 -2.67 1.91 -16.35
C PHE A 551 -3.30 1.79 -17.75
N SER A 552 -2.49 1.64 -18.80
CA SER A 552 -2.99 1.22 -20.13
C SER A 552 -3.58 -0.19 -20.10
N VAL A 553 -3.00 -1.11 -19.31
CA VAL A 553 -3.60 -2.44 -19.09
C VAL A 553 -4.96 -2.32 -18.41
N ALA A 554 -5.07 -1.55 -17.33
CA ALA A 554 -6.36 -1.31 -16.67
C ALA A 554 -7.40 -0.69 -17.62
N ALA A 555 -7.00 0.27 -18.46
CA ALA A 555 -7.86 0.89 -19.47
C ALA A 555 -8.32 -0.10 -20.56
N GLY A 556 -7.42 -0.96 -21.05
CA GLY A 556 -7.75 -2.01 -22.01
C GLY A 556 -8.75 -3.03 -21.48
N ILE A 557 -8.66 -3.36 -20.18
CA ILE A 557 -9.62 -4.28 -19.53
C ILE A 557 -11.00 -3.61 -19.37
N ILE A 558 -11.07 -2.34 -18.93
CA ILE A 558 -12.34 -1.59 -18.87
C ILE A 558 -13.05 -1.57 -20.23
N LEU A 559 -12.32 -1.25 -21.30
CA LEU A 559 -12.89 -1.15 -22.65
C LEU A 559 -13.26 -2.53 -23.22
N SER A 560 -12.54 -3.59 -22.84
CA SER A 560 -12.92 -4.97 -23.17
C SER A 560 -14.23 -5.37 -22.49
N LEU A 561 -14.36 -5.10 -21.18
CA LEU A 561 -15.57 -5.39 -20.41
C LEU A 561 -16.77 -4.55 -20.86
N ASP A 562 -16.58 -3.29 -21.25
CA ASP A 562 -17.65 -2.49 -21.84
C ASP A 562 -18.11 -3.05 -23.20
N ALA A 563 -17.17 -3.46 -24.06
CA ALA A 563 -17.47 -4.06 -25.34
C ALA A 563 -18.21 -5.42 -25.22
N CYS A 564 -17.93 -6.21 -24.17
CA CYS A 564 -18.72 -7.43 -23.87
C CYS A 564 -20.19 -7.12 -23.56
N HIS A 565 -20.49 -5.91 -23.07
CA HIS A 565 -21.82 -5.44 -22.68
C HIS A 565 -22.44 -4.48 -23.70
N ARG A 566 -22.13 -4.67 -25.00
CA ARG A 566 -22.64 -3.90 -26.13
C ARG A 566 -23.01 -4.78 -27.32
N LYS A 567 -23.91 -4.29 -28.17
CA LYS A 567 -24.26 -4.93 -29.43
C LYS A 567 -23.18 -4.65 -30.49
N PRO A 568 -22.83 -5.62 -31.36
CA PRO A 568 -21.89 -5.37 -32.46
C PRO A 568 -22.31 -4.30 -33.49
N THR A 569 -23.54 -3.79 -33.40
CA THR A 569 -24.07 -2.68 -34.21
C THR A 569 -23.83 -1.29 -33.57
N GLU A 570 -23.38 -1.21 -32.32
CA GLU A 570 -23.05 0.05 -31.65
C GLU A 570 -21.70 0.58 -32.12
N ARG A 571 -21.58 1.90 -32.26
CA ARG A 571 -20.33 2.56 -32.66
C ARG A 571 -19.23 2.28 -31.63
N GLU A 572 -19.59 2.37 -30.36
CA GLU A 572 -18.67 2.19 -29.24
C GLU A 572 -18.11 0.75 -29.16
N PHE A 573 -18.86 -0.28 -29.58
CA PHE A 573 -18.32 -1.64 -29.65
C PHE A 573 -17.10 -1.69 -30.60
N SER A 574 -17.23 -1.11 -31.78
CA SER A 574 -16.14 -1.06 -32.77
C SER A 574 -14.99 -0.16 -32.31
N GLU A 575 -15.29 1.00 -31.73
CA GLU A 575 -14.29 1.95 -31.20
C GLU A 575 -13.48 1.34 -30.03
N HIS A 576 -14.15 0.70 -29.06
CA HIS A 576 -13.50 0.14 -27.88
C HIS A 576 -12.69 -1.10 -28.25
N LYS A 577 -13.19 -1.93 -29.18
CA LYS A 577 -12.43 -3.03 -29.74
C LYS A 577 -11.16 -2.56 -30.47
N GLN A 578 -11.22 -1.44 -31.20
CA GLN A 578 -10.02 -0.88 -31.83
C GLN A 578 -9.02 -0.40 -30.77
N LEU A 579 -9.46 0.36 -29.76
CA LEU A 579 -8.60 0.79 -28.65
C LEU A 579 -7.96 -0.39 -27.89
N VAL A 580 -8.65 -1.52 -27.79
CA VAL A 580 -8.11 -2.77 -27.23
C VAL A 580 -6.98 -3.36 -28.10
N VAL A 581 -7.14 -3.35 -29.44
CA VAL A 581 -6.07 -3.72 -30.39
C VAL A 581 -4.88 -2.76 -30.28
N ASP A 582 -5.14 -1.45 -30.29
CA ASP A 582 -4.11 -0.41 -30.20
C ASP A 582 -3.32 -0.52 -28.87
N THR A 583 -3.99 -0.93 -27.79
CA THR A 583 -3.35 -1.19 -26.48
C THR A 583 -2.38 -2.37 -26.55
N ILE A 584 -2.71 -3.44 -27.28
CA ILE A 584 -1.82 -4.59 -27.48
C ILE A 584 -0.56 -4.15 -28.27
N GLU A 585 -0.72 -3.41 -29.37
CA GLU A 585 0.41 -2.93 -30.19
C GLU A 585 1.24 -1.83 -29.51
N TYR A 586 0.67 -1.09 -28.55
CA TYR A 586 1.42 -0.20 -27.66
C TYR A 586 2.26 -1.00 -26.65
N LEU A 587 1.66 -1.96 -25.93
CA LEU A 587 2.35 -2.72 -24.88
C LEU A 587 3.47 -3.62 -25.42
N LYS A 588 3.31 -4.18 -26.63
CA LYS A 588 4.36 -4.96 -27.32
C LYS A 588 5.70 -4.23 -27.47
N ARG A 589 5.72 -2.89 -27.43
CA ARG A 589 6.94 -2.07 -27.55
C ARG A 589 7.86 -2.21 -26.32
N PHE A 590 7.36 -2.68 -25.20
CA PHE A 590 8.09 -2.78 -23.93
C PHE A 590 8.47 -4.24 -23.62
N ALA A 591 9.20 -4.87 -24.55
CA ALA A 591 9.49 -6.32 -24.56
C ALA A 591 10.15 -6.86 -23.27
N HIS A 592 10.82 -6.02 -22.49
CA HIS A 592 11.47 -6.40 -21.23
C HIS A 592 10.61 -6.15 -19.97
N SER A 593 9.45 -5.50 -20.08
CA SER A 593 8.56 -5.23 -18.94
C SER A 593 7.61 -6.41 -18.68
N LYS A 594 7.72 -7.01 -17.49
CA LYS A 594 6.80 -8.06 -17.04
C LYS A 594 5.34 -7.58 -16.94
N ILE A 595 5.11 -6.27 -16.71
CA ILE A 595 3.77 -5.68 -16.76
C ILE A 595 3.23 -5.72 -18.19
N ALA A 596 4.03 -5.25 -19.16
CA ALA A 596 3.60 -5.17 -20.55
C ALA A 596 3.39 -6.56 -21.18
N ILE A 597 4.28 -7.52 -20.90
CA ILE A 597 4.13 -8.92 -21.34
C ILE A 597 2.80 -9.52 -20.84
N ARG A 598 2.55 -9.47 -19.52
CA ARG A 598 1.31 -9.97 -18.91
C ARG A 598 0.08 -9.24 -19.42
N GLY A 599 0.20 -7.92 -19.64
CA GLY A 599 -0.82 -7.07 -20.25
C GLY A 599 -1.19 -7.49 -21.68
N VAL A 600 -0.19 -7.73 -22.54
CA VAL A 600 -0.39 -8.24 -23.90
C VAL A 600 -1.12 -9.58 -23.86
N GLN A 601 -0.70 -10.51 -23.00
CA GLN A 601 -1.33 -11.83 -22.86
C GLN A 601 -2.82 -11.69 -22.47
N LEU A 602 -3.11 -10.98 -21.38
CA LEU A 602 -4.47 -10.80 -20.86
C LEU A 602 -5.40 -10.05 -21.83
N ILE A 603 -4.93 -8.99 -22.47
CA ILE A 603 -5.77 -8.16 -23.36
C ILE A 603 -5.98 -8.86 -24.72
N THR A 604 -4.98 -9.57 -25.24
CA THR A 604 -5.13 -10.42 -26.44
C THR A 604 -6.16 -11.52 -26.20
N PHE A 605 -6.17 -12.09 -25.00
CA PHE A 605 -7.14 -13.11 -24.60
C PHE A 605 -8.57 -12.55 -24.48
N LEU A 606 -8.77 -11.42 -23.79
CA LEU A 606 -10.06 -10.71 -23.74
C LEU A 606 -10.58 -10.33 -25.15
N LEU A 607 -9.69 -9.90 -26.04
CA LEU A 607 -10.02 -9.65 -27.45
C LEU A 607 -10.43 -10.94 -28.19
N GLY A 608 -9.86 -12.09 -27.84
CA GLY A 608 -10.29 -13.41 -28.32
C GLY A 608 -11.76 -13.70 -28.00
N GLU A 609 -12.18 -13.47 -26.76
CA GLU A 609 -13.57 -13.70 -26.33
C GLU A 609 -14.56 -12.73 -26.98
N LEU A 610 -14.18 -11.46 -27.13
CA LEU A 610 -14.95 -10.46 -27.88
C LEU A 610 -15.18 -10.88 -29.35
N ASN A 611 -14.24 -11.62 -29.95
CA ASN A 611 -14.42 -12.18 -31.29
C ASN A 611 -15.37 -13.38 -31.30
N LYS A 612 -15.24 -14.33 -30.35
CA LYS A 612 -16.10 -15.53 -30.23
C LYS A 612 -17.59 -15.17 -30.08
N SER A 613 -17.90 -14.18 -29.23
CA SER A 613 -19.28 -13.72 -28.98
C SER A 613 -19.98 -13.21 -30.27
N ASN A 614 -19.24 -12.50 -31.12
CA ASN A 614 -19.73 -11.95 -32.38
C ASN A 614 -19.98 -13.04 -33.45
N THR A 615 -19.12 -14.06 -33.53
CA THR A 615 -19.33 -15.17 -34.49
C THR A 615 -20.52 -16.06 -34.13
N GLU A 616 -20.77 -16.36 -32.85
CA GLU A 616 -22.00 -17.10 -32.46
C GLU A 616 -23.28 -16.30 -32.77
N SER A 617 -23.27 -14.98 -32.55
CA SER A 617 -24.41 -14.11 -32.89
C SER A 617 -24.73 -14.11 -34.39
N ARG A 618 -23.70 -14.12 -35.26
CA ARG A 618 -23.88 -14.20 -36.71
C ARG A 618 -24.39 -15.57 -37.17
N LYS A 619 -23.94 -16.67 -36.54
CA LYS A 619 -24.29 -18.05 -36.94
C LYS A 619 -25.76 -18.42 -36.67
N ARG A 620 -26.49 -17.61 -35.88
CA ARG A 620 -27.89 -17.87 -35.48
C ARG A 620 -28.95 -17.21 -36.39
N ALA A 621 -28.54 -16.48 -37.42
CA ALA A 621 -29.44 -15.87 -38.39
C ALA A 621 -29.75 -16.82 -39.57
N ARG A 622 -30.71 -17.74 -39.39
CA ARG A 622 -31.41 -18.40 -40.50
C ARG A 622 -32.79 -17.77 -40.68
N PRO A 623 -33.21 -17.39 -41.90
CA PRO A 623 -34.62 -17.09 -42.18
C PRO A 623 -35.40 -18.40 -42.32
N GLY A 624 -36.49 -18.56 -41.58
CA GLY A 624 -37.31 -19.78 -41.65
C GLY A 624 -38.41 -19.85 -40.59
N GLU A 625 -39.64 -19.60 -41.05
CA GLU A 625 -40.93 -20.07 -40.52
C GLU A 625 -41.46 -19.51 -39.18
N ASP A 626 -42.78 -19.31 -39.15
CA ASP A 626 -43.54 -18.77 -38.02
C ASP A 626 -43.78 -19.82 -36.93
N GLY A 627 -43.66 -19.40 -35.67
CA GLY A 627 -43.93 -20.23 -34.50
C GLY A 627 -44.13 -19.38 -33.25
N GLY A 628 -45.39 -19.14 -32.87
CA GLY A 628 -45.75 -18.30 -31.74
C GLY A 628 -45.33 -18.90 -30.40
N GLY A 629 -44.20 -18.47 -29.84
CA GLY A 629 -43.72 -18.89 -28.53
C GLY A 629 -42.84 -17.86 -27.85
N SER A 630 -43.28 -17.32 -26.71
CA SER A 630 -42.56 -16.28 -25.95
C SER A 630 -41.34 -16.83 -25.20
N THR A 631 -40.32 -17.22 -25.96
CA THR A 631 -39.04 -17.69 -25.42
C THR A 631 -38.18 -16.49 -25.02
N ARG A 632 -38.24 -16.15 -23.73
CA ARG A 632 -37.43 -15.11 -23.07
C ARG A 632 -35.96 -15.30 -23.47
N LYS A 633 -35.44 -14.41 -24.32
CA LYS A 633 -34.09 -14.54 -24.93
C LYS A 633 -33.02 -14.63 -23.84
N ARG A 634 -32.60 -15.86 -23.53
CA ARG A 634 -31.55 -16.17 -22.55
C ARG A 634 -30.21 -15.78 -23.15
N THR A 635 -29.87 -14.49 -23.06
CA THR A 635 -28.55 -13.95 -23.40
C THR A 635 -27.50 -14.81 -22.71
N ARG A 636 -26.66 -15.48 -23.48
CA ARG A 636 -25.65 -16.40 -22.95
C ARG A 636 -24.60 -15.55 -22.22
N THR A 637 -24.62 -15.60 -20.89
CA THR A 637 -23.73 -14.80 -20.05
C THR A 637 -22.28 -15.07 -20.43
N PHE A 638 -21.46 -14.03 -20.49
CA PHE A 638 -20.03 -14.14 -20.69
C PHE A 638 -19.44 -14.99 -19.54
N ASN A 639 -18.98 -16.21 -19.83
CA ASN A 639 -18.54 -17.15 -18.79
C ASN A 639 -17.13 -16.78 -18.32
N ILE A 640 -17.06 -15.80 -17.42
CA ILE A 640 -15.80 -15.25 -16.92
C ILE A 640 -14.95 -16.28 -16.16
N GLN A 641 -15.54 -17.34 -15.60
CA GLN A 641 -14.81 -18.42 -14.93
C GLN A 641 -13.99 -19.25 -15.93
N SER A 642 -14.60 -19.65 -17.06
CA SER A 642 -13.86 -20.32 -18.14
C SER A 642 -12.77 -19.43 -18.73
N VAL A 643 -13.06 -18.12 -18.85
CA VAL A 643 -12.12 -17.10 -19.31
C VAL A 643 -10.91 -17.01 -18.37
N ILE A 644 -11.11 -16.82 -17.07
CA ILE A 644 -9.97 -16.65 -16.14
C ILE A 644 -9.19 -17.95 -15.95
N ARG A 645 -9.82 -19.13 -15.91
CA ARG A 645 -9.11 -20.42 -15.87
C ARG A 645 -8.17 -20.59 -17.07
N ASP A 646 -8.68 -20.38 -18.28
CA ASP A 646 -7.92 -20.59 -19.51
C ASP A 646 -6.79 -19.53 -19.63
N ALA A 647 -7.01 -18.31 -19.12
CA ALA A 647 -5.98 -17.28 -18.98
C ALA A 647 -4.88 -17.68 -17.98
N SER A 648 -5.23 -18.15 -16.77
CA SER A 648 -4.26 -18.53 -15.73
C SER A 648 -3.33 -19.65 -16.19
N GLN A 649 -3.88 -20.66 -16.89
CA GLN A 649 -3.09 -21.71 -17.55
C GLN A 649 -2.15 -21.13 -18.62
N SER A 650 -2.64 -20.21 -19.46
CA SER A 650 -1.81 -19.52 -20.48
C SER A 650 -0.77 -18.55 -19.89
N LEU A 651 -0.92 -18.14 -18.64
CA LEU A 651 0.00 -17.24 -17.92
C LEU A 651 1.07 -18.00 -17.10
N GLY A 652 1.01 -19.32 -17.05
CA GLY A 652 1.94 -20.16 -16.27
C GLY A 652 1.70 -20.12 -14.76
N VAL A 653 0.48 -19.77 -14.32
CA VAL A 653 0.10 -19.78 -12.90
C VAL A 653 -0.54 -21.13 -12.58
N THR A 654 0.30 -22.11 -12.18
CA THR A 654 -0.14 -23.46 -11.84
C THR A 654 -0.53 -23.59 -10.37
N SER A 655 -1.81 -23.81 -10.11
CA SER A 655 -2.29 -24.38 -8.85
C SER A 655 -2.02 -25.91 -8.82
N PRO A 656 -1.93 -26.57 -7.64
CA PRO A 656 -1.65 -27.99 -7.56
C PRO A 656 -2.73 -28.84 -8.23
N VAL A 657 -2.34 -29.92 -8.92
CA VAL A 657 -3.29 -30.81 -9.60
C VAL A 657 -3.88 -31.82 -8.61
N THR A 658 -5.09 -31.55 -8.12
CA THR A 658 -5.90 -32.53 -7.40
C THR A 658 -6.17 -33.73 -8.32
N THR A 659 -5.55 -34.87 -8.01
CA THR A 659 -5.67 -36.08 -8.83
C THR A 659 -6.82 -36.93 -8.32
N SER A 660 -7.99 -36.80 -8.95
CA SER A 660 -9.17 -37.63 -8.65
C SER A 660 -9.29 -38.82 -9.62
N THR A 661 -9.40 -40.03 -9.06
CA THR A 661 -9.77 -41.25 -9.78
C THR A 661 -11.27 -41.25 -10.11
N PRO A 662 -11.70 -41.94 -11.20
CA PRO A 662 -13.08 -41.87 -11.67
C PRO A 662 -14.01 -42.89 -10.99
N THR A 663 -15.22 -42.44 -10.66
CA THR A 663 -16.39 -43.29 -10.38
C THR A 663 -17.62 -42.68 -11.06
N GLN A 664 -18.65 -43.49 -11.35
CA GLN A 664 -19.73 -43.15 -12.28
C GLN A 664 -20.98 -42.55 -11.62
N ASP A 665 -21.75 -41.86 -12.47
CA ASP A 665 -23.20 -41.64 -12.45
C ASP A 665 -23.89 -41.25 -11.13
N GLU A 666 -24.40 -40.01 -11.08
CA GLU A 666 -25.85 -39.82 -11.02
C GLU A 666 -26.27 -38.44 -11.57
N THR A 667 -27.54 -38.29 -11.94
CA THR A 667 -28.11 -37.03 -12.47
C THR A 667 -29.15 -36.48 -11.50
N PHE A 668 -29.09 -35.19 -11.10
CA PHE A 668 -30.26 -34.31 -11.10
C PHE A 668 -29.95 -32.80 -10.89
N ASP A 669 -30.83 -32.00 -11.52
CA ASP A 669 -31.25 -30.62 -11.24
C ASP A 669 -30.32 -29.38 -11.28
N SER A 670 -30.99 -28.22 -11.28
CA SER A 670 -30.50 -26.88 -11.63
C SER A 670 -30.82 -25.86 -10.53
N ALA A 671 -29.98 -25.82 -9.49
CA ALA A 671 -29.94 -24.74 -8.49
C ALA A 671 -28.50 -24.28 -8.24
N GLY A 672 -28.31 -23.21 -7.47
CA GLY A 672 -27.04 -22.48 -7.37
C GLY A 672 -25.85 -23.33 -6.91
N VAL A 673 -24.73 -23.21 -7.64
CA VAL A 673 -23.39 -23.68 -7.26
C VAL A 673 -22.52 -22.42 -7.10
N SER A 674 -21.76 -22.33 -6.01
CA SER A 674 -21.29 -21.04 -5.49
C SER A 674 -20.05 -20.47 -6.22
N TRP A 675 -19.78 -19.19 -5.95
CA TRP A 675 -18.62 -18.47 -6.47
C TRP A 675 -17.33 -18.72 -5.67
N ASP A 676 -17.43 -19.31 -4.47
CA ASP A 676 -16.28 -19.50 -3.56
C ASP A 676 -15.24 -20.45 -4.17
N ALA A 677 -15.69 -21.52 -4.83
CA ALA A 677 -14.83 -22.47 -5.55
C ALA A 677 -14.05 -21.86 -6.75
N PHE A 678 -14.25 -20.58 -7.06
CA PHE A 678 -13.44 -19.81 -8.00
C PHE A 678 -12.36 -18.94 -7.32
N ALA A 679 -12.48 -18.65 -6.02
CA ALA A 679 -11.43 -18.02 -5.22
C ALA A 679 -10.23 -18.95 -5.00
N ASP A 680 -10.50 -20.23 -4.69
CA ASP A 680 -9.47 -21.24 -4.41
C ASP A 680 -8.55 -21.56 -5.60
N LEU A 681 -8.95 -21.21 -6.83
CA LEU A 681 -8.22 -21.58 -8.05
C LEU A 681 -6.99 -20.69 -8.31
N LEU A 682 -6.88 -19.51 -7.67
CA LEU A 682 -5.76 -18.57 -7.82
C LEU A 682 -5.01 -18.37 -6.50
N GLY A 683 -4.06 -19.27 -6.24
CA GLY A 683 -3.30 -19.32 -4.98
C GLY A 683 -2.52 -18.02 -4.64
N PRO A 684 -2.26 -17.77 -3.35
CA PRO A 684 -1.97 -16.42 -2.81
C PRO A 684 -0.51 -15.95 -3.03
N GLN A 685 -0.10 -15.77 -4.29
CA GLN A 685 1.30 -15.49 -4.65
C GLN A 685 1.53 -14.42 -5.76
N MET A 686 0.61 -13.47 -5.97
CA MET A 686 0.91 -12.23 -6.71
C MET A 686 0.22 -11.00 -6.09
N GLY A 687 1.00 -10.01 -5.63
CA GLY A 687 0.54 -8.67 -5.24
C GLY A 687 0.18 -7.77 -6.43
N PHE A 688 -0.23 -8.40 -7.54
CA PHE A 688 -0.81 -7.82 -8.74
C PHE A 688 -1.97 -8.74 -9.15
N ASP A 689 -2.85 -8.96 -8.18
CA ASP A 689 -3.88 -9.97 -8.26
C ASP A 689 -4.94 -9.64 -9.34
N GLY A 690 -5.28 -10.67 -10.11
CA GLY A 690 -6.34 -10.64 -11.10
C GLY A 690 -7.72 -10.69 -10.47
N GLN A 691 -7.90 -11.46 -9.38
CA GLN A 691 -9.16 -11.60 -8.65
C GLN A 691 -9.63 -10.21 -8.21
N TYR A 692 -8.80 -9.48 -7.44
CA TYR A 692 -9.04 -8.10 -7.03
C TYR A 692 -9.48 -7.16 -8.15
N LEU A 693 -8.98 -7.36 -9.38
CA LEU A 693 -9.39 -6.57 -10.53
C LEU A 693 -10.80 -6.96 -11.01
N PHE A 694 -11.11 -8.25 -11.07
CA PHE A 694 -12.40 -8.76 -11.55
C PHE A 694 -13.52 -8.82 -10.50
N ASP A 695 -13.23 -8.96 -9.20
CA ASP A 695 -14.23 -8.96 -8.11
C ASP A 695 -14.91 -7.60 -7.99
N ASN A 696 -14.08 -6.56 -8.03
CA ASN A 696 -14.53 -5.18 -8.17
C ASN A 696 -15.33 -4.96 -9.48
N PHE A 697 -15.00 -5.73 -10.54
CA PHE A 697 -15.79 -5.78 -11.77
C PHE A 697 -17.03 -6.67 -11.71
N PHE A 698 -17.40 -7.37 -10.63
CA PHE A 698 -18.70 -8.05 -10.47
C PHE A 698 -19.14 -8.27 -8.99
N PRO A 699 -19.37 -7.21 -8.18
CA PRO A 699 -19.92 -7.38 -6.84
C PRO A 699 -21.35 -7.94 -6.88
N ASP A 700 -21.54 -9.06 -6.19
CA ASP A 700 -22.79 -9.69 -5.73
C ASP A 700 -23.87 -10.01 -6.79
N GLN A 701 -23.96 -11.31 -7.11
CA GLN A 701 -25.26 -11.99 -7.12
C GLN A 701 -25.45 -12.73 -5.78
N LEU A 702 -25.94 -11.99 -4.78
CA LEU A 702 -26.63 -12.50 -3.59
C LEU A 702 -28.07 -11.94 -3.63
#